data_AF-A0A523PUL1-F1
#
_entry.id   AF-A0A523PUL1-F1
#
_cell.length_a   1.000
_cell.length_b   1.000
_cell.length_c   1.000
_cell.angle_alpha   90.00
_cell.angle_beta   90.00
_cell.angle_gamma   90.00
#
_symmetry.space_group_name_H-M   'P 1'
#
loop_
_entity.id
_entity.type
_entity.pdbx_description
1 polymer ?
#
loop_
_entity_poly.entity_id
_entity_poly.type
_entity_poly.pdbx_seq_one_letter_code
_entity_poly.pdbx_strand_id
1 'polypeptide(L)'
;MSTSRLLFALTACLAFAPLAGASDGPTLEQRLAKLAEQLESAREDAHIAGMSIAIVKDDAVVWARGFGLADIAAERPADEHTIYAVGSTTKAFTATLVGMLVDEGALTWDDPVTRYLPYFDLAVRSDDEHAECTLRDLLSHRHGFSRMSILWFGGDVSREEILRTAAGAEPWDDFRAAFHYCNVTYLAAGMAAGVAAESTWDALIEERIFEPLGMTATTISVTEGEGEADPPLARGYEWDEVDERFELERRIDLSNVGPAGAVNSNVIDMAQWLRLQLGAGAVDGVRLISTESIRETWAPQIEMGAGAAYGLGWMLREHDGRQVVEHGGNIDGFSAEVAFMPAENLGYVLLINQSASPLRAASLGMVFDALLDEWPDESEKSRVETEDPNFEDYTGIYIADFATFRDAPFEVLIHDDRLALDVPGQRTYDLTHPDAEGLWGFALTDQVHVSFQRDVEAAVVGLTMHQGGFHFEVPRAGLELVPEVPASELEKYVGTFVRAEGDKRVELSIEKGLLTMDDKGKWLAFETPDAEGHAALRARADFGATFATDAEGLVPSFVFHGSSGDKLFTRLAVAPDTELPTLAEILALRDTDARIAAVQADSGTRFSGEVWIAQAGIRGTVTIFTQGKERYANHLDFGQFGRADMVARGTEAWSYNSMRGFDALKGAELTQAILDHPGAVEGDWADYFDSIEVVRNDTLDGRPVHVVRLEREGLPSRTYWIDAEHGDVLRLKQIAIEGPVRVPVTITYSDFQEFDGLRVPMGIELENPMSGRMVLTFESVTSGLELGDDVFTLVDPDASEAR
;
A
#
# COMPACT_ATOMS: atom_id res chain seq x y z
N MET A 1 7.48 -84.93 55.32
CA MET A 1 7.67 -84.27 54.02
C MET A 1 6.41 -84.49 53.20
N SER A 2 5.91 -83.42 52.55
CA SER A 2 4.78 -83.44 51.60
C SER A 2 3.42 -83.79 52.23
N THR A 3 2.24 -83.28 51.85
CA THR A 3 1.73 -82.20 51.00
C THR A 3 0.21 -82.32 51.13
N SER A 4 -0.55 -81.22 51.28
CA SER A 4 -1.71 -80.88 50.44
C SER A 4 -2.61 -79.86 51.13
N ARG A 5 -2.81 -78.74 50.44
CA ARG A 5 -3.71 -77.63 50.76
C ARG A 5 -5.11 -77.93 50.18
N LEU A 6 -6.15 -77.57 50.93
CA LEU A 6 -7.51 -77.37 50.42
C LEU A 6 -7.72 -75.86 50.24
N LEU A 7 -8.18 -75.43 49.06
CA LEU A 7 -8.60 -74.06 48.78
C LEU A 7 -10.14 -74.01 48.74
N PHE A 8 -10.73 -73.04 49.44
CA PHE A 8 -12.12 -72.63 49.28
C PHE A 8 -12.15 -71.26 48.58
N ALA A 9 -13.07 -71.11 47.65
CA ALA A 9 -13.31 -69.92 46.85
C ALA A 9 -13.99 -68.80 47.65
N LEU A 10 -13.71 -67.54 47.30
CA LEU A 10 -14.64 -66.42 47.51
C LEU A 10 -14.49 -65.37 46.40
N THR A 11 -15.65 -64.97 45.91
CA THR A 11 -15.93 -64.07 44.78
C THR A 11 -15.76 -62.60 45.20
N ALA A 12 -15.15 -61.76 44.35
CA ALA A 12 -15.15 -60.31 44.51
C ALA A 12 -15.75 -59.64 43.25
N CYS A 13 -16.81 -58.86 43.44
CA CYS A 13 -17.39 -57.96 42.44
C CYS A 13 -16.51 -56.71 42.32
N LEU A 14 -16.10 -56.36 41.10
CA LEU A 14 -15.48 -55.07 40.77
C LEU A 14 -16.46 -54.26 39.91
N ALA A 15 -16.84 -53.09 40.42
CA ALA A 15 -17.62 -52.09 39.71
C ALA A 15 -16.71 -51.40 38.67
N PHE A 16 -17.14 -51.38 37.41
CA PHE A 16 -16.57 -50.52 36.38
C PHE A 16 -17.23 -49.13 36.49
N ALA A 17 -16.44 -48.12 36.84
CA ALA A 17 -16.74 -46.73 36.49
C ALA A 17 -16.07 -46.43 35.14
N PRO A 18 -16.74 -45.76 34.19
CA PRO A 18 -16.06 -45.29 32.99
C PRO A 18 -15.22 -44.07 33.36
N LEU A 19 -13.90 -44.17 33.17
CA LEU A 19 -13.02 -43.01 33.06
C LEU A 19 -13.39 -42.28 31.77
N ALA A 20 -14.07 -41.15 31.90
CA ALA A 20 -14.11 -40.15 30.83
C ALA A 20 -12.70 -39.56 30.71
N GLY A 21 -12.01 -39.84 29.60
CA GLY A 21 -10.79 -39.14 29.26
C GLY A 21 -11.15 -37.69 28.93
N ALA A 22 -10.63 -36.75 29.72
CA ALA A 22 -10.57 -35.35 29.34
C ALA A 22 -9.59 -35.22 28.16
N SER A 23 -9.89 -34.34 27.20
CA SER A 23 -8.98 -34.03 26.09
C SER A 23 -7.70 -33.38 26.62
N ASP A 24 -6.54 -33.80 26.14
CA ASP A 24 -5.20 -33.35 26.56
C ASP A 24 -4.76 -31.98 25.96
N GLY A 25 -5.66 -31.17 25.40
CA GLY A 25 -5.36 -29.84 24.83
C GLY A 25 -5.51 -28.67 25.82
N PRO A 26 -4.88 -27.51 25.56
CA PRO A 26 -5.03 -26.31 26.41
C PRO A 26 -6.49 -25.82 26.44
N THR A 27 -6.94 -25.33 27.60
CA THR A 27 -8.28 -24.75 27.74
C THR A 27 -8.38 -23.41 27.01
N LEU A 28 -9.61 -22.96 26.67
CA LEU A 28 -9.82 -21.62 26.10
C LEU A 28 -9.21 -20.51 26.97
N GLU A 29 -9.33 -20.61 28.29
CA GLU A 29 -8.73 -19.66 29.23
C GLU A 29 -7.20 -19.62 29.11
N GLN A 30 -6.55 -20.78 28.97
CA GLN A 30 -5.10 -20.85 28.77
C GLN A 30 -4.68 -20.27 27.41
N ARG A 31 -5.44 -20.56 26.35
CA ARG A 31 -5.19 -19.99 25.01
C ARG A 31 -5.33 -18.48 25.01
N LEU A 32 -6.38 -17.94 25.66
CA LEU A 32 -6.60 -16.50 25.81
C LEU A 32 -5.54 -15.81 26.68
N ALA A 33 -5.05 -16.46 27.73
CA ALA A 33 -3.95 -15.94 28.54
C ALA A 33 -2.66 -15.81 27.72
N LYS A 34 -2.32 -16.84 26.93
CA LYS A 34 -1.16 -16.80 26.03
C LYS A 34 -1.33 -15.74 24.94
N LEU A 35 -2.52 -15.63 24.34
CA LEU A 35 -2.83 -14.58 23.38
C LEU A 35 -2.62 -13.18 23.99
N ALA A 36 -3.01 -12.98 25.25
CA ALA A 36 -2.81 -11.70 25.93
C ALA A 36 -1.33 -11.35 26.11
N GLU A 37 -0.48 -12.34 26.42
CA GLU A 37 0.98 -12.16 26.51
C GLU A 37 1.59 -11.83 25.14
N GLN A 38 1.17 -12.53 24.09
CA GLN A 38 1.63 -12.29 22.72
C GLN A 38 1.22 -10.90 22.21
N LEU A 39 -0.03 -10.49 22.47
CA LEU A 39 -0.52 -9.16 22.11
C LEU A 39 0.23 -8.07 22.88
N GLU A 40 0.47 -8.23 24.18
CA GLU A 40 1.22 -7.23 24.95
C GLU A 40 2.68 -7.10 24.49
N SER A 41 3.36 -8.22 24.22
CA SER A 41 4.70 -8.19 23.62
C SER A 41 4.68 -7.44 22.30
N ALA A 42 3.79 -7.82 21.38
CA ALA A 42 3.71 -7.16 20.07
C ALA A 42 3.33 -5.68 20.16
N ARG A 43 2.60 -5.27 21.21
CA ARG A 43 2.30 -3.87 21.52
C ARG A 43 3.56 -3.10 21.91
N GLU A 44 4.38 -3.67 22.79
CA GLU A 44 5.64 -3.07 23.24
C GLU A 44 6.65 -3.00 22.09
N ASP A 45 6.81 -4.10 21.35
CA ASP A 45 7.76 -4.23 20.23
C ASP A 45 7.42 -3.29 19.07
N ALA A 46 6.14 -2.99 18.86
CA ALA A 46 5.67 -2.07 17.82
C ALA A 46 5.51 -0.61 18.30
N HIS A 47 5.94 -0.32 19.54
CA HIS A 47 5.79 1.00 20.17
C HIS A 47 4.35 1.54 20.07
N ILE A 48 3.37 0.72 20.45
CA ILE A 48 1.95 1.09 20.48
C ILE A 48 1.62 1.64 21.86
N ALA A 49 1.09 2.86 21.94
CA ALA A 49 0.72 3.49 23.21
C ALA A 49 -0.35 2.67 23.96
N GLY A 50 -1.43 2.32 23.29
CA GLY A 50 -2.51 1.50 23.83
C GLY A 50 -3.41 0.86 22.78
N MET A 51 -4.11 -0.19 23.20
CA MET A 51 -5.05 -0.91 22.35
C MET A 51 -6.13 -1.61 23.17
N SER A 52 -7.25 -1.91 22.54
CA SER A 52 -8.32 -2.72 23.12
C SER A 52 -8.78 -3.77 22.13
N ILE A 53 -9.13 -4.95 22.63
CA ILE A 53 -9.61 -6.09 21.85
C ILE A 53 -10.88 -6.68 22.46
N ALA A 54 -11.80 -7.15 21.63
CA ALA A 54 -12.90 -8.04 22.02
C ALA A 54 -13.02 -9.21 21.04
N ILE A 55 -13.31 -10.39 21.58
CA ILE A 55 -13.50 -11.64 20.82
C ILE A 55 -14.94 -12.11 21.03
N VAL A 56 -15.63 -12.36 19.91
CA VAL A 56 -16.97 -12.92 19.87
C VAL A 56 -16.89 -14.35 19.36
N LYS A 57 -17.45 -15.29 20.12
CA LYS A 57 -17.59 -16.68 19.71
C LYS A 57 -18.95 -17.19 20.14
N ASP A 58 -19.64 -17.87 19.24
CA ASP A 58 -20.94 -18.50 19.53
C ASP A 58 -21.98 -17.52 20.10
N ASP A 59 -22.09 -16.33 19.48
CA ASP A 59 -22.97 -15.22 19.89
C ASP A 59 -22.68 -14.64 21.30
N ALA A 60 -21.48 -14.88 21.84
CA ALA A 60 -21.05 -14.35 23.13
C ALA A 60 -19.70 -13.63 23.02
N VAL A 61 -19.56 -12.51 23.74
CA VAL A 61 -18.24 -11.92 24.01
C VAL A 61 -17.52 -12.85 24.98
N VAL A 62 -16.55 -13.62 24.49
CA VAL A 62 -15.79 -14.59 25.30
C VAL A 62 -14.57 -13.97 25.96
N TRP A 63 -14.10 -12.84 25.45
CA TRP A 63 -12.97 -12.10 25.99
C TRP A 63 -13.00 -10.64 25.53
N ALA A 64 -12.68 -9.71 26.43
CA ALA A 64 -12.45 -8.30 26.10
C ALA A 64 -11.39 -7.73 27.05
N ARG A 65 -10.45 -6.94 26.53
CA ARG A 65 -9.31 -6.43 27.32
C ARG A 65 -8.69 -5.19 26.68
N GLY A 66 -8.23 -4.26 27.51
CA GLY A 66 -7.34 -3.16 27.14
C GLY A 66 -5.89 -3.39 27.56
N PHE A 67 -4.97 -2.76 26.84
CA PHE A 67 -3.52 -2.84 27.00
C PHE A 67 -2.89 -1.45 26.82
N GLY A 68 -1.87 -1.12 27.61
CA GLY A 68 -1.21 0.18 27.53
C GLY A 68 -2.09 1.37 27.95
N LEU A 69 -1.87 2.52 27.33
CA LEU A 69 -2.46 3.81 27.67
C LEU A 69 -3.33 4.37 26.54
N ALA A 70 -4.56 4.77 26.88
CA ALA A 70 -5.43 5.54 26.01
C ALA A 70 -4.99 7.01 25.91
N ASP A 71 -4.30 7.53 26.93
CA ASP A 71 -3.72 8.87 26.95
C ASP A 71 -2.43 8.85 27.80
N ILE A 72 -1.29 9.09 27.14
CA ILE A 72 0.03 9.10 27.76
C ILE A 72 0.17 10.26 28.75
N ALA A 73 -0.29 11.46 28.38
CA ALA A 73 -0.13 12.66 29.22
C ALA A 73 -0.98 12.60 30.49
N ALA A 74 -2.16 11.99 30.38
CA ALA A 74 -3.06 11.76 31.52
C ALA A 74 -2.79 10.46 32.29
N GLU A 75 -1.81 9.64 31.85
CA GLU A 75 -1.56 8.28 32.37
C GLU A 75 -2.83 7.42 32.42
N ARG A 76 -3.76 7.61 31.46
CA ARG A 76 -5.04 6.91 31.46
C ARG A 76 -4.89 5.54 30.79
N PRO A 77 -5.16 4.42 31.50
CA PRO A 77 -5.08 3.10 30.91
C PRO A 77 -6.13 2.92 29.80
N ALA A 78 -5.78 2.16 28.77
CA ALA A 78 -6.76 1.66 27.82
C ALA A 78 -7.57 0.52 28.45
N ASP A 79 -8.86 0.50 28.17
CA ASP A 79 -9.81 -0.51 28.62
C ASP A 79 -10.81 -0.88 27.52
N GLU A 80 -11.67 -1.86 27.77
CA GLU A 80 -12.68 -2.32 26.81
C GLU A 80 -13.70 -1.23 26.42
N HIS A 81 -13.81 -0.14 27.19
CA HIS A 81 -14.73 0.97 26.98
C HIS A 81 -14.08 2.20 26.36
N THR A 82 -12.76 2.16 26.15
CA THR A 82 -12.00 3.22 25.50
C THR A 82 -12.46 3.35 24.05
N ILE A 83 -12.77 4.58 23.64
CA ILE A 83 -13.25 4.89 22.28
C ILE A 83 -12.05 5.18 21.39
N TYR A 84 -12.07 4.66 20.17
CA TYR A 84 -11.06 4.89 19.13
C TYR A 84 -11.77 5.31 17.84
N ALA A 85 -11.07 6.05 16.97
CA ALA A 85 -11.53 6.21 15.59
C ALA A 85 -11.34 4.88 14.86
N VAL A 86 -12.42 4.28 14.34
CA VAL A 86 -12.35 2.97 13.68
C VAL A 86 -12.08 3.07 12.18
N GLY A 87 -12.03 4.31 11.66
CA GLY A 87 -11.66 4.62 10.29
C GLY A 87 -12.46 3.83 9.26
N SER A 88 -11.76 3.25 8.29
CA SER A 88 -12.38 2.61 7.13
C SER A 88 -13.24 1.38 7.42
N THR A 89 -13.24 0.83 8.64
CA THR A 89 -14.24 -0.17 9.05
C THR A 89 -15.68 0.38 8.97
N THR A 90 -15.84 1.71 9.02
CA THR A 90 -17.10 2.43 8.73
C THR A 90 -17.75 2.02 7.40
N LYS A 91 -16.96 1.60 6.41
CA LYS A 91 -17.47 1.18 5.10
C LYS A 91 -18.45 0.01 5.19
N ALA A 92 -18.14 -0.97 6.04
CA ALA A 92 -19.00 -2.11 6.29
C ALA A 92 -20.36 -1.71 6.90
N PHE A 93 -20.38 -0.69 7.77
CA PHE A 93 -21.60 -0.12 8.32
C PHE A 93 -22.46 0.51 7.22
N THR A 94 -21.86 1.32 6.34
CA THR A 94 -22.54 1.92 5.19
C THR A 94 -23.09 0.87 4.23
N ALA A 95 -22.32 -0.17 3.90
CA ALA A 95 -22.78 -1.25 3.03
C ALA A 95 -23.95 -2.04 3.64
N THR A 96 -23.92 -2.29 4.95
CA THR A 96 -25.00 -2.98 5.66
C THR A 96 -26.27 -2.11 5.71
N LEU A 97 -26.13 -0.79 5.96
CA LEU A 97 -27.25 0.14 5.88
C LEU A 97 -27.91 0.14 4.50
N VAL A 98 -27.10 0.16 3.42
CA VAL A 98 -27.62 0.02 2.05
C VAL A 98 -28.37 -1.31 1.91
N GLY A 99 -27.83 -2.42 2.43
CA GLY A 99 -28.49 -3.73 2.42
C GLY A 99 -29.83 -3.77 3.18
N MET A 100 -29.97 -3.05 4.29
CA MET A 100 -31.24 -2.89 4.98
C MET A 100 -32.28 -2.18 4.08
N LEU A 101 -31.87 -1.13 3.37
CA LEU A 101 -32.75 -0.41 2.44
C LEU A 101 -33.08 -1.23 1.17
N VAL A 102 -32.21 -2.16 0.77
CA VAL A 102 -32.51 -3.17 -0.26
C VAL A 102 -33.64 -4.08 0.19
N ASP A 103 -33.58 -4.61 1.42
CA ASP A 103 -34.64 -5.48 1.96
C ASP A 103 -36.00 -4.78 2.04
N GLU A 104 -36.00 -3.48 2.31
CA GLU A 104 -37.18 -2.63 2.37
C GLU A 104 -37.73 -2.27 0.97
N GLY A 105 -36.95 -2.53 -0.09
CA GLY A 105 -37.29 -2.17 -1.47
C GLY A 105 -37.20 -0.67 -1.75
N ALA A 106 -36.52 0.09 -0.89
CA ALA A 106 -36.29 1.53 -1.08
C ALA A 106 -35.27 1.80 -2.20
N LEU A 107 -34.31 0.90 -2.36
CA LEU A 107 -33.30 0.90 -3.42
C LEU A 107 -32.91 -0.54 -3.79
N THR A 108 -32.08 -0.70 -4.81
CA THR A 108 -31.43 -1.99 -5.15
C THR A 108 -29.91 -1.81 -5.25
N TRP A 109 -29.14 -2.88 -5.04
CA TRP A 109 -27.69 -2.85 -5.21
C TRP A 109 -27.26 -2.35 -6.59
N ASP A 110 -28.05 -2.63 -7.61
CA ASP A 110 -27.73 -2.37 -9.01
C ASP A 110 -28.44 -1.13 -9.58
N ASP A 111 -29.09 -0.31 -8.73
CA ASP A 111 -29.56 1.00 -9.16
C ASP A 111 -28.36 1.89 -9.55
N PRO A 112 -28.46 2.64 -10.66
CA PRO A 112 -27.47 3.64 -10.99
C PRO A 112 -27.48 4.75 -9.94
N VAL A 113 -26.30 5.20 -9.49
CA VAL A 113 -26.21 6.21 -8.42
C VAL A 113 -26.87 7.54 -8.84
N THR A 114 -26.86 7.86 -10.13
CA THR A 114 -27.48 9.04 -10.76
C THR A 114 -28.98 9.13 -10.49
N ARG A 115 -29.65 8.00 -10.21
CA ARG A 115 -31.06 7.96 -9.79
C ARG A 115 -31.30 8.74 -8.50
N TYR A 116 -30.34 8.69 -7.57
CA TYR A 116 -30.43 9.33 -6.25
C TYR A 116 -29.64 10.64 -6.21
N LEU A 117 -28.50 10.68 -6.90
CA LEU A 117 -27.57 11.81 -6.95
C LEU A 117 -27.33 12.23 -8.41
N PRO A 118 -28.27 12.93 -9.07
CA PRO A 118 -28.18 13.24 -10.51
C PRO A 118 -27.04 14.18 -10.90
N TYR A 119 -26.36 14.78 -9.91
CA TYR A 119 -25.18 15.61 -10.11
C TYR A 119 -23.85 14.84 -9.97
N PHE A 120 -23.91 13.57 -9.57
CA PHE A 120 -22.76 12.69 -9.45
C PHE A 120 -22.85 11.61 -10.53
N ASP A 121 -22.38 11.97 -11.72
CA ASP A 121 -22.32 11.10 -12.88
C ASP A 121 -20.85 10.89 -13.26
N LEU A 122 -20.34 9.69 -13.00
CA LEU A 122 -18.97 9.32 -13.32
C LEU A 122 -18.90 8.79 -14.75
N ALA A 123 -18.16 9.49 -15.60
CA ALA A 123 -17.92 9.07 -16.99
C ALA A 123 -17.01 7.83 -17.06
N VAL A 124 -17.60 6.64 -16.84
CA VAL A 124 -16.88 5.37 -16.83
C VAL A 124 -16.29 5.04 -18.22
N ARG A 125 -15.10 4.43 -18.24
CA ARG A 125 -14.49 3.92 -19.48
C ARG A 125 -15.06 2.54 -19.79
N SER A 126 -15.97 2.44 -20.74
CA SER A 126 -16.61 1.18 -21.14
C SER A 126 -16.96 1.17 -22.63
N ASP A 127 -17.00 -0.03 -23.23
CA ASP A 127 -17.52 -0.25 -24.59
C ASP A 127 -19.06 -0.18 -24.66
N ASP A 128 -19.74 -0.23 -23.51
CA ASP A 128 -21.18 -0.04 -23.40
C ASP A 128 -21.51 1.44 -23.20
N GLU A 129 -22.16 2.06 -24.19
CA GLU A 129 -22.55 3.48 -24.17
C GLU A 129 -23.62 3.81 -23.11
N HIS A 130 -24.21 2.78 -22.48
CA HIS A 130 -25.18 2.91 -21.39
C HIS A 130 -24.62 2.47 -20.03
N ALA A 131 -23.30 2.21 -19.94
CA ALA A 131 -22.69 1.87 -18.67
C ALA A 131 -22.78 3.03 -17.68
N GLU A 132 -23.40 2.78 -16.53
CA GLU A 132 -23.47 3.71 -15.40
C GLU A 132 -22.99 3.00 -14.12
N CYS A 133 -22.40 3.78 -13.22
CA CYS A 133 -21.92 3.27 -11.94
C CYS A 133 -23.11 3.00 -11.00
N THR A 134 -23.24 1.76 -10.51
CA THR A 134 -24.29 1.37 -9.55
C THR A 134 -23.83 1.48 -8.11
N LEU A 135 -24.76 1.41 -7.14
CA LEU A 135 -24.42 1.35 -5.71
C LEU A 135 -23.45 0.19 -5.40
N ARG A 136 -23.64 -0.97 -6.03
CA ARG A 136 -22.74 -2.13 -5.96
C ARG A 136 -21.34 -1.78 -6.46
N ASP A 137 -21.23 -1.08 -7.59
CA ASP A 137 -19.94 -0.69 -8.16
C ASP A 137 -19.16 0.26 -7.23
N LEU A 138 -19.88 1.20 -6.60
CA LEU A 138 -19.32 2.14 -5.62
C LEU A 138 -18.83 1.44 -4.35
N LEU A 139 -19.65 0.54 -3.78
CA LEU A 139 -19.36 -0.19 -2.55
C LEU A 139 -18.30 -1.29 -2.73
N SER A 140 -18.06 -1.75 -3.96
CA SER A 140 -17.04 -2.77 -4.24
C SER A 140 -15.77 -2.23 -4.90
N HIS A 141 -15.61 -0.91 -5.02
CA HIS A 141 -14.41 -0.29 -5.59
C HIS A 141 -14.08 -0.76 -7.03
N ARG A 142 -15.09 -1.09 -7.82
CA ARG A 142 -14.94 -1.59 -9.20
C ARG A 142 -15.35 -0.56 -10.25
N HIS A 143 -15.24 0.72 -9.92
CA HIS A 143 -15.68 1.85 -10.73
C HIS A 143 -14.62 2.35 -11.74
N GLY A 144 -13.34 1.98 -11.59
CA GLY A 144 -12.27 2.34 -12.53
C GLY A 144 -11.63 3.71 -12.31
N PHE A 145 -11.88 4.36 -11.16
CA PHE A 145 -11.30 5.68 -10.81
C PHE A 145 -10.33 5.56 -9.64
N SER A 146 -9.35 6.46 -9.53
CA SER A 146 -8.39 6.46 -8.41
C SER A 146 -9.04 6.90 -7.09
N ARG A 147 -8.22 7.07 -6.03
CA ARG A 147 -8.66 7.32 -4.66
C ARG A 147 -9.43 8.63 -4.44
N MET A 148 -9.23 9.63 -5.29
CA MET A 148 -9.81 10.99 -5.17
C MET A 148 -9.60 11.65 -3.80
N SER A 149 -8.54 11.29 -3.07
CA SER A 149 -8.46 11.61 -1.64
C SER A 149 -8.43 13.11 -1.35
N ILE A 150 -7.76 13.88 -2.22
CA ILE A 150 -7.64 15.34 -2.12
C ILE A 150 -8.99 16.07 -2.02
N LEU A 151 -10.09 15.48 -2.46
CA LEU A 151 -11.40 16.14 -2.41
C LEU A 151 -11.94 16.31 -1.00
N TRP A 152 -11.61 15.42 -0.07
CA TRP A 152 -12.23 15.41 1.28
C TRP A 152 -11.26 15.75 2.40
N PHE A 153 -9.96 15.85 2.12
CA PHE A 153 -9.02 16.24 3.16
C PHE A 153 -9.25 17.69 3.64
N GLY A 154 -9.03 17.92 4.94
CA GLY A 154 -9.24 19.22 5.58
C GLY A 154 -10.65 19.45 6.14
N GLY A 155 -11.63 18.61 5.82
CA GLY A 155 -12.97 18.64 6.46
C GLY A 155 -13.92 19.78 6.02
N ASP A 156 -13.39 20.86 5.44
CA ASP A 156 -14.16 22.10 5.21
C ASP A 156 -15.08 22.07 3.96
N VAL A 157 -14.81 21.18 3.00
CA VAL A 157 -15.61 21.09 1.76
C VAL A 157 -16.87 20.27 2.01
N SER A 158 -18.03 20.77 1.56
CA SER A 158 -19.30 20.06 1.71
C SER A 158 -19.33 18.74 0.92
N ARG A 159 -20.03 17.74 1.46
CA ARG A 159 -20.24 16.42 0.83
C ARG A 159 -20.74 16.51 -0.62
N GLU A 160 -21.69 17.40 -0.90
CA GLU A 160 -22.23 17.58 -2.25
C GLU A 160 -21.17 18.13 -3.20
N GLU A 161 -20.39 19.12 -2.76
CA GLU A 161 -19.36 19.75 -3.58
C GLU A 161 -18.20 18.79 -3.91
N ILE A 162 -17.84 17.92 -2.96
CA ILE A 162 -16.93 16.79 -3.17
C ILE A 162 -17.41 15.94 -4.34
N LEU A 163 -18.67 15.51 -4.30
CA LEU A 163 -19.24 14.66 -5.35
C LEU A 163 -19.39 15.40 -6.68
N ARG A 164 -19.79 16.66 -6.69
CA ARG A 164 -19.88 17.47 -7.91
C ARG A 164 -18.52 17.61 -8.60
N THR A 165 -17.46 17.80 -7.83
CA THR A 165 -16.10 17.90 -8.36
C THR A 165 -15.60 16.54 -8.85
N ALA A 166 -15.85 15.47 -8.07
CA ALA A 166 -15.53 14.10 -8.46
C ALA A 166 -16.18 13.66 -9.78
N ALA A 167 -17.35 14.19 -10.13
CA ALA A 167 -18.00 13.91 -11.42
C ALA A 167 -17.17 14.40 -12.63
N GLY A 168 -16.23 15.34 -12.42
CA GLY A 168 -15.28 15.78 -13.43
C GLY A 168 -14.01 14.93 -13.52
N ALA A 169 -13.91 13.85 -12.75
CA ALA A 169 -12.75 12.96 -12.77
C ALA A 169 -12.67 12.14 -14.06
N GLU A 170 -11.44 11.82 -14.49
CA GLU A 170 -11.20 10.89 -15.57
C GLU A 170 -10.97 9.46 -15.04
N PRO A 171 -11.50 8.42 -15.71
CA PRO A 171 -11.26 7.04 -15.34
C PRO A 171 -9.78 6.66 -15.55
N TRP A 172 -9.23 5.92 -14.60
CA TRP A 172 -7.87 5.37 -14.67
C TRP A 172 -7.85 4.06 -15.47
N ASP A 173 -8.75 3.14 -15.12
CA ASP A 173 -8.92 1.83 -15.76
C ASP A 173 -10.31 1.67 -16.36
N ASP A 174 -10.46 0.62 -17.18
CA ASP A 174 -11.76 0.20 -17.70
C ASP A 174 -12.72 -0.15 -16.56
N PHE A 175 -14.00 0.15 -16.79
CA PHE A 175 -15.05 -0.08 -15.81
C PHE A 175 -15.11 -1.56 -15.40
N ARG A 176 -15.08 -1.82 -14.08
CA ARG A 176 -15.07 -3.16 -13.46
C ARG A 176 -13.85 -4.02 -13.77
N ALA A 177 -12.80 -3.47 -14.39
CA ALA A 177 -11.61 -4.24 -14.77
C ALA A 177 -10.63 -4.47 -13.60
N ALA A 178 -10.56 -3.54 -12.64
CA ALA A 178 -9.62 -3.59 -11.53
C ALA A 178 -10.19 -2.95 -10.26
N PHE A 179 -9.69 -3.42 -9.11
CA PHE A 179 -10.00 -2.86 -7.80
C PHE A 179 -9.27 -1.53 -7.60
N HIS A 180 -10.03 -0.46 -7.39
CA HIS A 180 -9.51 0.87 -7.08
C HIS A 180 -10.18 1.46 -5.85
N TYR A 181 -9.50 1.35 -4.71
CA TYR A 181 -10.00 1.87 -3.44
C TYR A 181 -10.31 3.37 -3.52
N CYS A 182 -11.51 3.79 -3.10
CA CYS A 182 -11.93 5.20 -3.16
C CYS A 182 -12.92 5.57 -2.05
N ASN A 183 -12.58 6.53 -1.21
CA ASN A 183 -13.48 6.97 -0.12
C ASN A 183 -14.69 7.76 -0.64
N VAL A 184 -14.51 8.49 -1.74
CA VAL A 184 -15.56 9.35 -2.32
C VAL A 184 -16.73 8.51 -2.84
N THR A 185 -16.49 7.28 -3.30
CA THR A 185 -17.58 6.40 -3.73
C THR A 185 -18.43 5.89 -2.57
N TYR A 186 -17.84 5.71 -1.39
CA TYR A 186 -18.59 5.40 -0.17
C TYR A 186 -19.41 6.59 0.33
N LEU A 187 -18.86 7.80 0.24
CA LEU A 187 -19.61 9.03 0.47
C LEU A 187 -20.85 9.08 -0.44
N ALA A 188 -20.68 8.82 -1.74
CA ALA A 188 -21.79 8.77 -2.69
C ALA A 188 -22.83 7.70 -2.33
N ALA A 189 -22.41 6.48 -2.00
CA ALA A 189 -23.31 5.40 -1.60
C ALA A 189 -24.11 5.75 -0.33
N GLY A 190 -23.48 6.33 0.68
CA GLY A 190 -24.15 6.78 1.90
C GLY A 190 -25.14 7.92 1.65
N MET A 191 -24.76 8.91 0.83
CA MET A 191 -25.68 9.99 0.44
C MET A 191 -26.88 9.46 -0.37
N ALA A 192 -26.66 8.54 -1.30
CA ALA A 192 -27.73 7.90 -2.07
C ALA A 192 -28.70 7.13 -1.17
N ALA A 193 -28.18 6.39 -0.18
CA ALA A 193 -28.99 5.70 0.84
C ALA A 193 -29.87 6.70 1.63
N GLY A 194 -29.28 7.82 2.06
CA GLY A 194 -30.02 8.91 2.72
C GLY A 194 -31.18 9.43 1.85
N VAL A 195 -30.89 9.77 0.59
CA VAL A 195 -31.92 10.25 -0.36
C VAL A 195 -33.02 9.22 -0.57
N ALA A 196 -32.67 7.94 -0.76
CA ALA A 196 -33.63 6.86 -0.97
C ALA A 196 -34.58 6.66 0.22
N ALA A 197 -34.10 6.90 1.44
CA ALA A 197 -34.87 6.78 2.68
C ALA A 197 -35.47 8.12 3.16
N GLU A 198 -35.41 9.19 2.36
CA GLU A 198 -35.84 10.54 2.74
C GLU A 198 -35.19 11.05 4.05
N SER A 199 -33.92 10.69 4.27
CA SER A 199 -33.14 10.97 5.49
C SER A 199 -31.69 11.34 5.16
N THR A 200 -30.80 11.33 6.15
CA THR A 200 -29.35 11.43 5.98
C THR A 200 -28.69 10.12 6.40
N TRP A 201 -27.50 9.83 5.85
CA TRP A 201 -26.69 8.70 6.30
C TRP A 201 -26.45 8.74 7.83
N ASP A 202 -26.17 9.94 8.33
CA ASP A 202 -25.86 10.26 9.72
C ASP A 202 -26.99 9.83 10.65
N ALA A 203 -28.24 10.18 10.32
CA ALA A 203 -29.39 9.77 11.11
C ALA A 203 -29.69 8.28 10.96
N LEU A 204 -29.53 7.73 9.75
CA LEU A 204 -29.84 6.33 9.47
C LEU A 204 -28.89 5.37 10.19
N ILE A 205 -27.59 5.67 10.26
CA ILE A 205 -26.63 4.79 10.92
C ILE A 205 -26.89 4.70 12.43
N GLU A 206 -27.26 5.83 13.04
CA GLU A 206 -27.67 5.89 14.45
C GLU A 206 -28.97 5.09 14.68
N GLU A 207 -30.04 5.42 13.93
CA GLU A 207 -31.39 4.87 14.14
C GLU A 207 -31.51 3.38 13.77
N ARG A 208 -30.81 2.93 12.73
CA ARG A 208 -30.96 1.57 12.17
C ARG A 208 -29.92 0.58 12.65
N ILE A 209 -28.75 1.06 13.08
CA ILE A 209 -27.64 0.17 13.50
C ILE A 209 -27.23 0.44 14.94
N PHE A 210 -26.84 1.65 15.32
CA PHE A 210 -26.30 1.87 16.66
C PHE A 210 -27.33 1.67 17.77
N GLU A 211 -28.51 2.31 17.64
CA GLU A 211 -29.56 2.19 18.65
C GLU A 211 -30.08 0.74 18.81
N PRO A 212 -30.42 0.00 17.74
CA PRO A 212 -30.94 -1.37 17.88
C PRO A 212 -29.90 -2.37 18.40
N LEU A 213 -28.61 -2.11 18.17
CA LEU A 213 -27.51 -2.93 18.70
C LEU A 213 -27.06 -2.50 20.11
N GLY A 214 -27.60 -1.40 20.65
CA GLY A 214 -27.19 -0.87 21.94
C GLY A 214 -25.77 -0.28 21.96
N MET A 215 -25.28 0.18 20.82
CA MET A 215 -23.95 0.78 20.65
C MET A 215 -23.91 2.23 21.15
N THR A 216 -24.19 2.41 22.45
CA THR A 216 -24.45 3.73 23.05
C THR A 216 -23.23 4.65 23.17
N ALA A 217 -22.01 4.13 23.01
CA ALA A 217 -20.78 4.91 23.03
C ALA A 217 -20.25 5.20 21.61
N THR A 218 -20.92 4.68 20.58
CA THR A 218 -20.52 4.83 19.19
C THR A 218 -21.03 6.15 18.61
N THR A 219 -20.16 6.88 17.91
CA THR A 219 -20.47 8.20 17.35
C THR A 219 -19.89 8.36 15.93
N ILE A 220 -20.40 9.34 15.18
CA ILE A 220 -19.91 9.72 13.83
C ILE A 220 -19.28 11.11 13.79
N SER A 221 -19.15 11.76 14.95
CA SER A 221 -18.57 13.09 15.08
C SER A 221 -17.40 13.06 16.04
N VAL A 222 -16.46 13.94 15.74
CA VAL A 222 -15.20 14.07 16.42
C VAL A 222 -14.98 15.46 16.99
N THR A 223 -16.06 16.21 17.23
CA THR A 223 -16.01 17.51 17.90
C THR A 223 -15.57 17.34 19.35
N GLU A 224 -14.41 17.92 19.70
CA GLU A 224 -14.08 18.23 21.09
C GLU A 224 -15.15 19.17 21.62
N GLY A 225 -16.02 18.67 22.49
CA GLY A 225 -16.92 19.51 23.26
C GLY A 225 -16.11 20.19 24.36
N GLU A 226 -15.78 21.46 24.19
CA GLU A 226 -15.49 22.33 25.33
C GLU A 226 -16.71 22.33 26.26
N GLY A 227 -16.70 21.44 27.26
CA GLY A 227 -17.66 21.46 28.36
C GLY A 227 -18.68 20.33 28.37
N GLU A 228 -18.23 19.11 28.64
CA GLU A 228 -18.81 18.14 29.58
C GLU A 228 -17.88 16.91 29.54
N ALA A 229 -17.43 16.43 30.71
CA ALA A 229 -16.46 15.35 30.94
C ALA A 229 -15.92 14.64 29.67
N ASP A 230 -14.64 14.87 29.37
CA ASP A 230 -13.91 14.33 28.21
C ASP A 230 -14.38 12.89 27.90
N PRO A 231 -14.98 12.62 26.72
CA PRO A 231 -15.42 11.27 26.37
C PRO A 231 -14.23 10.29 26.51
N PRO A 232 -14.44 8.98 26.74
CA PRO A 232 -13.37 7.99 26.93
C PRO A 232 -12.52 7.74 25.66
N LEU A 233 -12.51 8.68 24.72
CA LEU A 233 -11.74 8.69 23.49
C LEU A 233 -10.24 8.66 23.77
N ALA A 234 -9.53 7.72 23.17
CA ALA A 234 -8.07 7.66 23.20
C ALA A 234 -7.47 8.84 22.43
N ARG A 235 -6.29 9.30 22.86
CA ARG A 235 -5.42 10.19 22.09
C ARG A 235 -4.62 9.33 21.12
N GLY A 236 -4.47 9.79 19.88
CA GLY A 236 -3.76 9.08 18.83
C GLY A 236 -2.30 9.50 18.74
N TYR A 237 -1.42 8.55 18.44
CA TYR A 237 0.03 8.77 18.47
C TYR A 237 0.75 8.24 17.22
N GLU A 238 1.89 8.83 16.93
CA GLU A 238 2.96 8.28 16.10
C GLU A 238 4.19 8.01 16.98
N TRP A 239 5.06 7.08 16.57
CA TRP A 239 6.34 6.84 17.24
C TRP A 239 7.46 7.48 16.41
N ASP A 240 8.16 8.45 17.01
CA ASP A 240 9.37 9.04 16.44
C ASP A 240 10.57 8.16 16.79
N GLU A 241 11.08 7.44 15.80
CA GLU A 241 12.26 6.55 15.93
C GLU A 241 13.56 7.31 16.24
N VAL A 242 13.65 8.60 15.92
CA VAL A 242 14.86 9.41 16.12
C VAL A 242 14.91 9.93 17.56
N ASP A 243 13.80 10.48 18.04
CA ASP A 243 13.70 11.02 19.39
C ASP A 243 13.25 9.96 20.42
N GLU A 244 12.99 8.72 19.97
CA GLU A 244 12.49 7.58 20.74
C GLU A 244 11.30 7.97 21.64
N ARG A 245 10.31 8.65 21.05
CA ARG A 245 9.15 9.16 21.79
C ARG A 245 7.84 9.05 21.02
N PHE A 246 6.75 9.00 21.78
CA PHE A 246 5.42 9.18 21.24
C PHE A 246 5.15 10.65 20.90
N GLU A 247 4.73 10.90 19.67
CA GLU A 247 4.27 12.20 19.22
C GLU A 247 2.74 12.19 19.10
N LEU A 248 2.10 13.25 19.59
CA LEU A 248 0.64 13.36 19.56
C LEU A 248 0.20 13.75 18.15
N GLU A 249 -0.64 12.93 17.57
CA GLU A 249 -1.20 13.17 16.23
C GLU A 249 -2.39 14.12 16.29
N ARG A 250 -2.46 15.03 15.32
CA ARG A 250 -3.61 15.94 15.20
C ARG A 250 -4.80 15.17 14.64
N ARG A 251 -5.96 15.28 15.29
CA ARG A 251 -7.17 14.64 14.76
C ARG A 251 -7.69 15.38 13.53
N ILE A 252 -7.98 14.62 12.48
CA ILE A 252 -8.69 15.11 11.29
C ILE A 252 -10.20 14.95 11.48
N ASP A 253 -10.97 15.99 11.12
CA ASP A 253 -12.42 15.88 10.97
C ASP A 253 -12.77 15.17 9.65
N LEU A 254 -13.51 14.06 9.75
CA LEU A 254 -13.99 13.28 8.62
C LEU A 254 -15.48 13.41 8.35
N SER A 255 -16.14 14.40 8.95
CA SER A 255 -17.58 14.63 8.79
C SER A 255 -17.99 14.76 7.31
N ASN A 256 -17.15 15.35 6.46
CA ASN A 256 -17.37 15.50 5.02
C ASN A 256 -17.18 14.22 4.19
N VAL A 257 -16.64 13.15 4.78
CA VAL A 257 -16.51 11.82 4.15
C VAL A 257 -17.05 10.73 5.07
N GLY A 258 -18.00 11.11 5.94
CA GLY A 258 -18.53 10.30 7.03
C GLY A 258 -18.81 8.84 6.69
N PRO A 259 -19.58 8.54 5.62
CA PRO A 259 -19.88 7.17 5.20
C PRO A 259 -18.69 6.26 4.90
N ALA A 260 -17.49 6.81 4.75
CA ALA A 260 -16.28 6.06 4.47
C ALA A 260 -15.38 5.84 5.70
N GLY A 261 -15.53 6.63 6.78
CA GLY A 261 -14.51 6.63 7.84
C GLY A 261 -14.81 7.29 9.19
N ALA A 262 -15.99 7.88 9.41
CA ALA A 262 -16.19 8.73 10.60
C ALA A 262 -16.66 8.01 11.88
N VAL A 263 -16.86 6.68 11.87
CA VAL A 263 -17.28 5.98 13.09
C VAL A 263 -16.16 6.00 14.14
N ASN A 264 -16.53 6.27 15.38
CA ASN A 264 -15.70 6.14 16.56
C ASN A 264 -16.43 5.23 17.54
N SER A 265 -15.75 4.23 18.08
CA SER A 265 -16.38 3.23 18.96
C SER A 265 -15.38 2.64 19.95
N ASN A 266 -15.90 1.94 20.95
CA ASN A 266 -15.13 0.99 21.76
C ASN A 266 -15.35 -0.46 21.29
N VAL A 267 -14.58 -1.40 21.85
CA VAL A 267 -14.64 -2.82 21.44
C VAL A 267 -15.90 -3.53 21.93
N ILE A 268 -16.57 -3.06 22.98
CA ILE A 268 -17.82 -3.65 23.49
C ILE A 268 -18.99 -3.35 22.55
N ASP A 269 -19.11 -2.11 22.08
CA ASP A 269 -20.10 -1.71 21.09
C ASP A 269 -19.83 -2.42 19.75
N MET A 270 -18.57 -2.41 19.29
CA MET A 270 -18.18 -3.12 18.06
C MET A 270 -18.39 -4.64 18.16
N ALA A 271 -18.35 -5.23 19.36
CA ALA A 271 -18.71 -6.63 19.54
C ALA A 271 -20.21 -6.88 19.29
N GLN A 272 -21.11 -5.94 19.57
CA GLN A 272 -22.53 -6.06 19.20
C GLN A 272 -22.71 -6.02 17.68
N TRP A 273 -21.97 -5.13 17.01
CA TRP A 273 -21.88 -5.13 15.54
C TRP A 273 -21.39 -6.47 14.99
N LEU A 274 -20.34 -7.04 15.59
CA LEU A 274 -19.80 -8.32 15.17
C LEU A 274 -20.79 -9.49 15.40
N ARG A 275 -21.55 -9.45 16.50
CA ARG A 275 -22.66 -10.41 16.76
C ARG A 275 -23.73 -10.34 15.66
N LEU A 276 -24.09 -9.14 15.18
CA LEU A 276 -25.03 -9.00 14.06
C LEU A 276 -24.50 -9.66 12.78
N GLN A 277 -23.22 -9.46 12.47
CA GLN A 277 -22.56 -10.08 11.32
C GLN A 277 -22.58 -11.60 11.46
N LEU A 278 -22.05 -12.15 12.55
CA LEU A 278 -22.00 -13.59 12.82
C LEU A 278 -23.40 -14.24 12.90
N GLY A 279 -24.39 -13.52 13.42
CA GLY A 279 -25.80 -13.92 13.45
C GLY A 279 -26.53 -13.84 12.10
N ALA A 280 -25.80 -13.54 11.02
CA ALA A 280 -26.32 -13.39 9.66
C ALA A 280 -27.55 -12.46 9.62
N GLY A 281 -27.40 -11.28 10.25
CA GLY A 281 -28.36 -10.19 10.23
C GLY A 281 -29.35 -10.18 11.39
N ALA A 282 -29.19 -11.06 12.38
CA ALA A 282 -29.99 -11.06 13.59
C ALA A 282 -29.12 -11.09 14.85
N VAL A 283 -29.56 -10.38 15.89
CA VAL A 283 -28.97 -10.39 17.22
C VAL A 283 -30.10 -10.40 18.25
N ASP A 284 -29.95 -11.15 19.34
CA ASP A 284 -30.93 -11.23 20.44
C ASP A 284 -32.40 -11.49 19.98
N GLY A 285 -32.55 -12.27 18.91
CA GLY A 285 -33.86 -12.63 18.32
C GLY A 285 -34.50 -11.54 17.45
N VAL A 286 -33.85 -10.39 17.27
CA VAL A 286 -34.28 -9.32 16.37
C VAL A 286 -33.45 -9.38 15.09
N ARG A 287 -34.13 -9.42 13.94
CA ARG A 287 -33.49 -9.36 12.62
C ARG A 287 -33.50 -7.91 12.13
N LEU A 288 -32.31 -7.35 11.90
CA LEU A 288 -32.15 -6.00 11.36
C LEU A 288 -31.94 -6.01 9.84
N ILE A 289 -31.34 -7.08 9.31
CA ILE A 289 -31.09 -7.28 7.88
C ILE A 289 -31.31 -8.76 7.53
N SER A 290 -31.79 -9.02 6.32
CA SER A 290 -31.99 -10.37 5.80
C SER A 290 -30.65 -11.10 5.68
N THR A 291 -30.69 -12.42 5.83
CA THR A 291 -29.52 -13.26 5.63
C THR A 291 -29.00 -13.20 4.19
N GLU A 292 -29.86 -12.90 3.22
CA GLU A 292 -29.47 -12.68 1.83
C GLU A 292 -28.65 -11.40 1.68
N SER A 293 -29.20 -10.27 2.12
CA SER A 293 -28.55 -8.96 1.97
C SER A 293 -27.25 -8.83 2.77
N ILE A 294 -27.16 -9.38 3.98
CA ILE A 294 -25.89 -9.34 4.73
C ILE A 294 -24.81 -10.22 4.10
N ARG A 295 -25.17 -11.40 3.58
CA ARG A 295 -24.22 -12.29 2.90
C ARG A 295 -23.76 -11.73 1.57
N GLU A 296 -24.61 -10.95 0.90
CA GLU A 296 -24.23 -10.22 -0.30
C GLU A 296 -23.07 -9.25 -0.02
N THR A 297 -23.02 -8.66 1.19
CA THR A 297 -21.88 -7.79 1.56
C THR A 297 -20.56 -8.54 1.68
N TRP A 298 -20.60 -9.85 1.94
CA TRP A 298 -19.41 -10.72 2.04
C TRP A 298 -19.15 -11.53 0.76
N ALA A 299 -19.96 -11.35 -0.29
CA ALA A 299 -19.79 -12.05 -1.55
C ALA A 299 -18.69 -11.36 -2.38
N PRO A 300 -17.75 -12.11 -2.99
CA PRO A 300 -16.68 -11.51 -3.79
C PRO A 300 -17.24 -10.76 -5.00
N GLN A 301 -16.92 -9.48 -5.11
CA GLN A 301 -17.36 -8.59 -6.19
C GLN A 301 -16.23 -8.26 -7.17
N ILE A 302 -14.99 -8.21 -6.68
CA ILE A 302 -13.79 -7.97 -7.49
C ILE A 302 -12.53 -8.52 -6.81
N GLU A 303 -11.57 -9.00 -7.60
CA GLU A 303 -10.26 -9.46 -7.11
C GLU A 303 -9.36 -8.29 -6.73
N MET A 304 -8.68 -8.41 -5.59
CA MET A 304 -7.65 -7.45 -5.12
C MET A 304 -6.22 -7.92 -5.45
N GLY A 305 -6.07 -9.18 -5.87
CA GLY A 305 -4.77 -9.84 -6.03
C GLY A 305 -4.34 -10.60 -4.78
N ALA A 306 -3.26 -11.39 -4.91
CA ALA A 306 -2.70 -12.22 -3.82
C ALA A 306 -3.72 -13.15 -3.12
N GLY A 307 -4.71 -13.66 -3.87
CA GLY A 307 -5.75 -14.54 -3.33
C GLY A 307 -6.81 -13.85 -2.48
N ALA A 308 -6.85 -12.51 -2.48
CA ALA A 308 -7.86 -11.72 -1.81
C ALA A 308 -8.88 -11.11 -2.80
N ALA A 309 -10.13 -11.00 -2.35
CA ALA A 309 -11.20 -10.33 -3.06
C ALA A 309 -11.83 -9.24 -2.17
N TYR A 310 -12.62 -8.36 -2.77
CA TYR A 310 -13.40 -7.35 -2.07
C TYR A 310 -14.89 -7.60 -2.26
N GLY A 311 -15.65 -7.53 -1.17
CA GLY A 311 -17.11 -7.58 -1.12
C GLY A 311 -17.72 -6.18 -1.19
N LEU A 312 -18.80 -5.96 -0.44
CA LEU A 312 -19.37 -4.63 -0.21
C LEU A 312 -18.96 -4.17 1.18
N GLY A 313 -17.85 -3.44 1.26
CA GLY A 313 -17.31 -2.93 2.52
C GLY A 313 -16.47 -3.91 3.32
N TRP A 314 -16.09 -5.04 2.71
CA TRP A 314 -15.31 -6.09 3.34
C TRP A 314 -14.21 -6.60 2.40
N MET A 315 -13.02 -6.82 2.95
CA MET A 315 -11.97 -7.63 2.34
C MET A 315 -12.26 -9.10 2.64
N LEU A 316 -12.01 -9.97 1.66
CA LEU A 316 -12.29 -11.39 1.71
C LEU A 316 -10.99 -12.14 1.46
N ARG A 317 -10.60 -12.98 2.41
CA ARG A 317 -9.37 -13.76 2.36
C ARG A 317 -9.62 -15.19 2.83
N GLU A 318 -8.59 -16.01 2.72
CA GLU A 318 -8.56 -17.35 3.29
C GLU A 318 -7.48 -17.41 4.38
N HIS A 319 -7.80 -18.05 5.50
CA HIS A 319 -6.86 -18.43 6.56
C HIS A 319 -7.08 -19.91 6.87
N ASP A 320 -6.07 -20.75 6.65
CA ASP A 320 -6.15 -22.21 6.83
C ASP A 320 -7.38 -22.86 6.17
N GLY A 321 -7.66 -22.51 4.92
CA GLY A 321 -8.82 -23.05 4.18
C GLY A 321 -10.17 -22.49 4.64
N ARG A 322 -10.21 -21.52 5.55
CA ARG A 322 -11.42 -20.90 6.08
C ARG A 322 -11.59 -19.50 5.54
N GLN A 323 -12.81 -19.14 5.19
CA GLN A 323 -13.13 -17.79 4.73
C GLN A 323 -13.01 -16.82 5.91
N VAL A 324 -12.17 -15.80 5.73
CA VAL A 324 -12.09 -14.64 6.61
C VAL A 324 -12.73 -13.46 5.91
N VAL A 325 -13.69 -12.82 6.60
CA VAL A 325 -14.27 -11.54 6.23
C VAL A 325 -13.67 -10.50 7.17
N GLU A 326 -12.92 -9.54 6.62
CA GLU A 326 -12.20 -8.55 7.42
C GLU A 326 -12.27 -7.15 6.82
N HIS A 327 -12.09 -6.14 7.64
CA HIS A 327 -11.80 -4.80 7.15
C HIS A 327 -10.96 -4.05 8.18
N GLY A 328 -9.82 -3.54 7.72
CA GLY A 328 -8.97 -2.64 8.49
C GLY A 328 -9.43 -1.18 8.43
N GLY A 329 -9.06 -0.40 9.44
CA GLY A 329 -9.21 1.05 9.47
C GLY A 329 -7.89 1.73 9.79
N ASN A 330 -7.61 2.85 9.12
CA ASN A 330 -6.50 3.74 9.45
C ASN A 330 -6.98 5.18 9.35
N ILE A 331 -6.64 5.96 10.36
CA ILE A 331 -6.83 7.41 10.51
C ILE A 331 -5.59 7.90 11.27
N ASP A 332 -5.20 9.15 11.11
CA ASP A 332 -4.11 9.75 11.86
C ASP A 332 -4.27 9.49 13.38
N GLY A 333 -3.29 8.82 13.94
CA GLY A 333 -3.22 8.36 15.32
C GLY A 333 -4.03 7.12 15.67
N PHE A 334 -4.69 6.44 14.72
CA PHE A 334 -5.54 5.27 15.01
C PHE A 334 -5.51 4.18 13.94
N SER A 335 -5.53 2.93 14.40
CA SER A 335 -5.72 1.74 13.57
C SER A 335 -6.84 0.87 14.13
N ALA A 336 -7.54 0.15 13.26
CA ALA A 336 -8.59 -0.78 13.64
C ALA A 336 -8.54 -2.05 12.79
N GLU A 337 -8.92 -3.18 13.36
CA GLU A 337 -9.19 -4.43 12.65
C GLU A 337 -10.51 -5.02 13.12
N VAL A 338 -11.35 -5.45 12.17
CA VAL A 338 -12.58 -6.20 12.44
C VAL A 338 -12.56 -7.39 11.52
N ALA A 339 -12.44 -8.59 12.08
CA ALA A 339 -12.33 -9.82 11.30
C ALA A 339 -13.18 -10.93 11.89
N PHE A 340 -13.78 -11.75 11.02
CA PHE A 340 -14.60 -12.88 11.43
C PHE A 340 -14.62 -14.01 10.41
N MET A 341 -14.90 -15.20 10.94
CA MET A 341 -15.07 -16.45 10.22
C MET A 341 -16.53 -16.91 10.38
N PRO A 342 -17.40 -16.67 9.37
CA PRO A 342 -18.83 -16.94 9.49
C PRO A 342 -19.18 -18.41 9.77
N ALA A 343 -18.43 -19.37 9.23
CA ALA A 343 -18.73 -20.80 9.40
C ALA A 343 -18.36 -21.31 10.81
N GLU A 344 -17.42 -20.65 11.46
CA GLU A 344 -16.86 -20.94 12.78
C GLU A 344 -17.59 -20.17 13.89
N ASN A 345 -18.48 -19.24 13.51
CA ASN A 345 -19.19 -18.34 14.42
C ASN A 345 -18.23 -17.59 15.37
N LEU A 346 -17.14 -17.10 14.80
CA LEU A 346 -15.97 -16.57 15.51
C LEU A 346 -15.52 -15.26 14.87
N GLY A 347 -15.16 -14.27 15.69
CA GLY A 347 -14.49 -13.07 15.19
C GLY A 347 -13.93 -12.21 16.32
N TYR A 348 -13.25 -11.14 15.95
CA TYR A 348 -12.71 -10.18 16.90
C TYR A 348 -12.72 -8.75 16.34
N VAL A 349 -12.55 -7.82 17.27
CA VAL A 349 -12.33 -6.39 17.01
C VAL A 349 -11.09 -5.97 17.77
N LEU A 350 -10.12 -5.35 17.09
CA LEU A 350 -8.91 -4.77 17.68
C LEU A 350 -8.85 -3.29 17.32
N LEU A 351 -8.73 -2.41 18.32
CA LEU A 351 -8.66 -0.96 18.16
C LEU A 351 -7.37 -0.44 18.80
N ILE A 352 -6.63 0.41 18.10
CA ILE A 352 -5.27 0.82 18.44
C ILE A 352 -5.15 2.34 18.28
N ASN A 353 -4.48 3.03 19.19
CA ASN A 353 -4.20 4.46 19.09
C ASN A 353 -2.80 4.77 18.52
N GLN A 354 -2.48 4.12 17.39
CA GLN A 354 -1.28 4.37 16.60
C GLN A 354 -1.62 4.41 15.10
N SER A 355 -1.03 5.35 14.36
CA SER A 355 -1.08 5.39 12.89
C SER A 355 -0.49 4.13 12.26
N ALA A 356 -1.16 3.56 11.25
CA ALA A 356 -0.64 2.48 10.40
C ALA A 356 -0.02 1.28 11.14
N SER A 357 -0.62 0.88 12.27
CA SER A 357 -0.03 -0.10 13.18
C SER A 357 0.16 -1.48 12.51
N PRO A 358 1.36 -2.08 12.59
CA PRO A 358 1.61 -3.40 11.99
C PRO A 358 0.85 -4.52 12.72
N LEU A 359 0.52 -4.32 14.00
CA LEU A 359 -0.23 -5.27 14.81
C LEU A 359 -1.63 -5.54 14.23
N ARG A 360 -2.19 -4.58 13.48
CA ARG A 360 -3.47 -4.75 12.78
C ARG A 360 -3.47 -6.02 11.91
N ALA A 361 -2.52 -6.13 10.97
CA ALA A 361 -2.44 -7.27 10.07
C ALA A 361 -1.98 -8.56 10.79
N ALA A 362 -1.02 -8.44 11.72
CA ALA A 362 -0.52 -9.60 12.47
C ALA A 362 -1.59 -10.23 13.37
N SER A 363 -2.56 -9.43 13.85
CA SER A 363 -3.61 -9.90 14.75
C SER A 363 -4.48 -11.02 14.17
N LEU A 364 -4.62 -11.11 12.84
CA LEU A 364 -5.42 -12.15 12.19
C LEU A 364 -4.93 -13.55 12.56
N GLY A 365 -3.63 -13.83 12.32
CA GLY A 365 -3.02 -15.10 12.66
C GLY A 365 -3.00 -15.32 14.17
N MET A 366 -2.54 -14.31 14.93
CA MET A 366 -2.46 -14.41 16.40
C MET A 366 -3.80 -14.80 17.04
N VAL A 367 -4.89 -14.15 16.63
CA VAL A 367 -6.21 -14.36 17.23
C VAL A 367 -6.86 -15.63 16.72
N PHE A 368 -6.85 -15.91 15.41
CA PHE A 368 -7.51 -17.10 14.88
C PHE A 368 -6.78 -18.39 15.24
N ASP A 369 -5.45 -18.43 15.19
CA ASP A 369 -4.65 -19.59 15.63
C ASP A 369 -4.88 -19.86 17.12
N ALA A 370 -5.13 -18.81 17.91
CA ALA A 370 -5.41 -18.96 19.32
C ALA A 370 -6.79 -19.55 19.64
N LEU A 371 -7.74 -19.46 18.72
CA LEU A 371 -9.15 -19.77 18.98
C LEU A 371 -9.66 -20.99 18.21
N LEU A 372 -9.00 -21.36 17.11
CA LEU A 372 -9.28 -22.59 16.38
C LEU A 372 -8.74 -23.80 17.16
N ASP A 373 -9.48 -24.92 17.13
CA ASP A 373 -9.26 -26.08 18.01
C ASP A 373 -8.00 -26.91 17.71
N GLU A 374 -7.26 -26.53 16.67
CA GLU A 374 -5.89 -26.98 16.41
C GLU A 374 -4.96 -25.82 16.77
N TRP A 375 -4.75 -25.59 18.08
CA TRP A 375 -3.58 -24.82 18.49
C TRP A 375 -2.37 -25.62 18.02
N PRO A 376 -1.49 -25.10 17.13
CA PRO A 376 -0.28 -25.83 16.76
C PRO A 376 0.49 -26.07 18.05
N ASP A 377 0.59 -27.33 18.45
CA ASP A 377 1.42 -27.71 19.57
C ASP A 377 2.81 -27.18 19.24
N GLU A 378 3.28 -26.17 19.98
CA GLU A 378 4.62 -25.62 19.74
C GLU A 378 5.71 -26.68 19.96
N SER A 379 5.34 -27.86 20.49
CA SER A 379 6.21 -29.03 20.50
C SER A 379 6.34 -29.75 19.15
N GLU A 380 5.51 -29.44 18.14
CA GLU A 380 5.58 -30.01 16.78
C GLU A 380 5.92 -29.01 15.67
N LYS A 381 5.90 -27.68 15.89
CA LYS A 381 6.75 -26.78 15.09
C LYS A 381 8.19 -27.07 15.48
N SER A 382 8.80 -28.01 14.78
CA SER A 382 10.09 -28.59 15.07
C SER A 382 11.10 -27.52 15.54
N ARG A 383 11.33 -27.46 16.86
CA ARG A 383 12.69 -27.30 17.35
C ARG A 383 13.42 -28.56 16.89
N VAL A 384 13.88 -28.55 15.63
CA VAL A 384 15.09 -29.29 15.35
C VAL A 384 16.11 -28.63 16.25
N GLU A 385 16.50 -29.30 17.34
CA GLU A 385 17.75 -29.01 18.04
C GLU A 385 18.90 -29.24 17.04
N THR A 386 19.00 -28.37 16.05
CA THR A 386 20.26 -28.04 15.42
C THR A 386 20.98 -27.13 16.40
N GLU A 387 22.30 -27.31 16.56
CA GLU A 387 23.14 -26.37 17.29
C GLU A 387 22.74 -24.94 16.89
N ASP A 388 22.50 -24.05 17.88
CA ASP A 388 22.12 -22.65 17.61
C ASP A 388 22.99 -22.12 16.47
N PRO A 389 22.41 -21.84 15.29
CA PRO A 389 23.20 -21.47 14.14
C PRO A 389 23.93 -20.17 14.49
N ASN A 390 25.22 -20.08 14.19
CA ASN A 390 25.96 -18.84 14.39
C ASN A 390 25.33 -17.75 13.51
N PHE A 391 24.51 -16.87 14.09
CA PHE A 391 23.78 -15.85 13.35
C PHE A 391 24.72 -14.94 12.56
N GLU A 392 25.95 -14.72 13.04
CA GLU A 392 26.99 -13.96 12.34
C GLU A 392 27.30 -14.52 10.93
N ASP A 393 27.08 -15.81 10.68
CA ASP A 393 27.31 -16.39 9.35
C ASP A 393 26.30 -15.87 8.30
N TYR A 394 25.12 -15.45 8.75
CA TYR A 394 23.99 -15.03 7.93
C TYR A 394 23.88 -13.51 7.80
N THR A 395 24.45 -12.74 8.74
CA THR A 395 24.32 -11.28 8.75
C THR A 395 25.02 -10.62 7.58
N GLY A 396 24.53 -9.45 7.17
CA GLY A 396 25.11 -8.64 6.11
C GLY A 396 24.09 -8.26 5.05
N ILE A 397 24.58 -7.60 4.01
CA ILE A 397 23.74 -7.06 2.95
C ILE A 397 23.49 -8.12 1.89
N TYR A 398 22.24 -8.22 1.44
CA TYR A 398 21.75 -9.02 0.34
C TYR A 398 21.10 -8.07 -0.67
N ILE A 399 21.29 -8.31 -1.95
CA ILE A 399 20.86 -7.37 -2.99
C ILE A 399 19.64 -7.93 -3.71
N ALA A 400 18.46 -7.38 -3.41
CA ALA A 400 17.21 -7.78 -4.04
C ALA A 400 17.01 -7.10 -5.38
N ASP A 401 16.53 -7.88 -6.34
CA ASP A 401 16.31 -7.43 -7.72
C ASP A 401 15.11 -8.15 -8.34
N PHE A 402 13.95 -7.97 -7.71
CA PHE A 402 12.71 -8.64 -8.09
C PHE A 402 11.51 -7.74 -7.81
N ALA A 403 10.41 -7.98 -8.53
CA ALA A 403 9.18 -7.19 -8.42
C ALA A 403 9.48 -5.68 -8.58
N THR A 404 9.35 -4.89 -7.50
CA THR A 404 9.64 -3.45 -7.47
C THR A 404 10.98 -3.11 -6.83
N PHE A 405 11.69 -4.09 -6.24
CA PHE A 405 13.00 -3.90 -5.63
C PHE A 405 14.07 -3.98 -6.72
N ARG A 406 14.89 -2.94 -6.83
CA ARG A 406 16.00 -2.87 -7.79
C ARG A 406 17.28 -2.54 -7.04
N ASP A 407 18.24 -3.45 -7.09
CA ASP A 407 19.50 -3.36 -6.33
C ASP A 407 19.29 -2.97 -4.87
N ALA A 408 18.15 -3.39 -4.30
CA ALA A 408 17.73 -2.95 -2.99
C ALA A 408 18.53 -3.71 -1.92
N PRO A 409 19.20 -3.00 -1.00
CA PRO A 409 20.00 -3.64 0.03
C PRO A 409 19.10 -4.16 1.14
N PHE A 410 18.80 -5.45 1.12
CA PHE A 410 18.15 -6.16 2.22
C PHE A 410 19.22 -6.49 3.26
N GLU A 411 19.08 -6.01 4.48
CA GLU A 411 20.05 -6.31 5.53
C GLU A 411 19.54 -7.47 6.38
N VAL A 412 20.32 -8.55 6.46
CA VAL A 412 20.12 -9.55 7.51
C VAL A 412 20.96 -9.11 8.70
N LEU A 413 20.30 -8.86 9.83
CA LEU A 413 20.96 -8.39 11.05
C LEU A 413 20.53 -9.22 12.26
N ILE A 414 21.17 -8.96 13.40
CA ILE A 414 20.75 -9.51 14.68
C ILE A 414 19.93 -8.45 15.40
N HIS A 415 18.66 -8.75 15.62
CA HIS A 415 17.69 -7.92 16.32
C HIS A 415 17.12 -8.76 17.47
N ASP A 416 17.19 -8.28 18.72
CA ASP A 416 16.70 -8.96 19.92
C ASP A 416 17.10 -10.45 20.06
N ASP A 417 18.41 -10.72 19.93
CA ASP A 417 19.00 -12.07 20.00
C ASP A 417 18.43 -13.06 18.96
N ARG A 418 17.91 -12.56 17.83
CA ARG A 418 17.43 -13.35 16.68
C ARG A 418 17.99 -12.81 15.37
N LEU A 419 17.95 -13.63 14.31
CA LEU A 419 18.12 -13.10 12.97
C LEU A 419 16.88 -12.31 12.57
N ALA A 420 17.09 -11.19 11.89
CA ALA A 420 16.04 -10.36 11.33
C ALA A 420 16.42 -9.94 9.91
N LEU A 421 15.42 -9.67 9.09
CA LEU A 421 15.58 -9.16 7.73
C LEU A 421 14.98 -7.76 7.66
N ASP A 422 15.83 -6.75 7.49
CA ASP A 422 15.42 -5.41 7.08
C ASP A 422 15.07 -5.40 5.59
N VAL A 423 13.80 -5.08 5.31
CA VAL A 423 13.27 -4.97 3.95
C VAL A 423 13.13 -3.47 3.63
N PRO A 424 13.91 -2.94 2.67
CA PRO A 424 13.91 -1.51 2.35
C PRO A 424 12.54 -0.94 2.06
N GLY A 425 12.22 0.17 2.72
CA GLY A 425 10.92 0.85 2.56
C GLY A 425 9.74 0.12 3.22
N GLN A 426 10.03 -0.89 4.04
CA GLN A 426 9.05 -1.55 4.91
C GLN A 426 9.52 -1.45 6.36
N ARG A 427 10.05 -2.54 6.91
CA ARG A 427 10.53 -2.66 8.29
C ARG A 427 11.55 -3.79 8.40
N THR A 428 12.15 -3.89 9.57
CA THR A 428 12.83 -5.09 10.06
C THR A 428 11.82 -6.15 10.49
N TYR A 429 11.97 -7.34 9.94
CA TYR A 429 11.18 -8.53 10.26
C TYR A 429 12.05 -9.54 11.01
N ASP A 430 11.77 -9.78 12.28
CA ASP A 430 12.39 -10.88 13.02
C ASP A 430 12.05 -12.20 12.34
N LEU A 431 13.05 -13.08 12.26
CA LEU A 431 12.91 -14.40 11.69
C LEU A 431 12.73 -15.44 12.79
N THR A 432 11.82 -16.39 12.57
CA THR A 432 11.73 -17.59 13.41
C THR A 432 12.95 -18.46 13.20
N HIS A 433 13.24 -19.37 14.14
CA HIS A 433 14.17 -20.46 13.84
C HIS A 433 13.75 -21.22 12.58
N PRO A 434 14.71 -21.77 11.82
CA PRO A 434 14.40 -22.53 10.63
C PRO A 434 13.63 -23.79 11.00
N ASP A 435 12.64 -24.13 10.18
CA ASP A 435 11.96 -25.41 10.26
C ASP A 435 12.85 -26.57 9.73
N ALA A 436 12.27 -27.77 9.66
CA ALA A 436 12.96 -28.96 9.15
C ALA A 436 13.41 -28.85 7.68
N GLU A 437 12.88 -27.89 6.92
CA GLU A 437 13.18 -27.62 5.51
C GLU A 437 14.17 -26.46 5.35
N GLY A 438 14.57 -25.83 6.45
CA GLY A 438 15.50 -24.70 6.47
C GLY A 438 14.84 -23.34 6.21
N LEU A 439 13.51 -23.27 6.33
CA LEU A 439 12.73 -22.05 6.14
C LEU A 439 12.61 -21.29 7.46
N TRP A 440 13.06 -20.04 7.43
CA TRP A 440 12.92 -19.06 8.50
C TRP A 440 11.67 -18.23 8.22
N GLY A 441 10.59 -18.44 8.99
CA GLY A 441 9.37 -17.66 8.85
C GLY A 441 9.56 -16.23 9.35
N PHE A 442 8.80 -15.29 8.83
CA PHE A 442 8.70 -13.99 9.49
C PHE A 442 7.92 -14.17 10.80
N ALA A 443 8.43 -13.68 11.93
CA ALA A 443 7.81 -13.88 13.23
C ALA A 443 6.38 -13.29 13.30
N LEU A 444 6.09 -12.30 12.45
CA LEU A 444 4.80 -11.61 12.34
C LEU A 444 3.83 -12.25 11.34
N THR A 445 4.27 -13.20 10.51
CA THR A 445 3.41 -13.86 9.51
C THR A 445 4.01 -15.19 9.03
N ASP A 446 3.17 -16.22 8.95
CA ASP A 446 3.51 -17.50 8.32
C ASP A 446 3.38 -17.49 6.79
N GLN A 447 3.00 -16.36 6.18
CA GLN A 447 2.84 -16.25 4.74
C GLN A 447 4.15 -15.96 4.00
N VAL A 448 5.19 -15.55 4.74
CA VAL A 448 6.50 -15.19 4.21
C VAL A 448 7.58 -15.96 4.95
N HIS A 449 8.44 -16.63 4.18
CA HIS A 449 9.61 -17.33 4.71
C HIS A 449 10.86 -16.93 3.94
N VAL A 450 12.03 -17.10 4.55
CA VAL A 450 13.32 -17.04 3.87
C VAL A 450 14.09 -18.33 4.08
N SER A 451 14.73 -18.82 3.04
CA SER A 451 15.76 -19.85 3.15
C SER A 451 17.12 -19.27 2.79
N PHE A 452 18.20 -19.79 3.37
CA PHE A 452 19.55 -19.34 3.06
C PHE A 452 20.25 -20.32 2.12
N GLN A 453 20.81 -19.78 1.05
CA GLN A 453 21.59 -20.54 0.08
C GLN A 453 23.04 -20.63 0.56
N ARG A 454 23.62 -21.83 0.49
CA ARG A 454 25.02 -22.09 0.85
C ARG A 454 25.82 -22.68 -0.30
N ASP A 455 27.09 -22.33 -0.38
CA ASP A 455 28.00 -22.91 -1.37
C ASP A 455 28.58 -24.28 -0.94
N VAL A 456 29.51 -24.82 -1.75
CA VAL A 456 30.17 -26.10 -1.49
C VAL A 456 31.10 -26.11 -0.27
N GLU A 457 31.49 -24.93 0.23
CA GLU A 457 32.26 -24.76 1.47
C GLU A 457 31.35 -24.44 2.68
N ALA A 458 30.03 -24.50 2.47
CA ALA A 458 28.97 -24.18 3.42
C ALA A 458 28.90 -22.70 3.82
N ALA A 459 29.50 -21.76 3.08
CA ALA A 459 29.32 -20.33 3.33
C ALA A 459 27.93 -19.86 2.84
N VAL A 460 27.29 -18.93 3.56
CA VAL A 460 26.00 -18.33 3.13
C VAL A 460 26.27 -17.34 1.99
N VAL A 461 25.72 -17.64 0.82
CA VAL A 461 25.95 -16.90 -0.43
C VAL A 461 24.74 -16.10 -0.93
N GLY A 462 23.58 -16.34 -0.33
CA GLY A 462 22.34 -15.66 -0.70
C GLY A 462 21.19 -16.13 0.18
N LEU A 463 20.02 -15.54 -0.03
CA LEU A 463 18.77 -16.00 0.54
C LEU A 463 17.71 -16.13 -0.57
N THR A 464 16.67 -16.91 -0.31
CA THR A 464 15.47 -16.99 -1.15
C THR A 464 14.28 -16.55 -0.32
N MET A 465 13.49 -15.60 -0.80
CA MET A 465 12.22 -15.22 -0.19
C MET A 465 11.08 -16.04 -0.79
N HIS A 466 10.22 -16.58 0.06
CA HIS A 466 9.08 -17.41 -0.29
C HIS A 466 7.79 -16.70 0.13
N GLN A 467 6.93 -16.32 -0.82
CA GLN A 467 5.67 -15.62 -0.52
C GLN A 467 4.59 -15.94 -1.56
N GLY A 468 3.41 -16.40 -1.10
CA GLY A 468 2.26 -16.62 -1.98
C GLY A 468 2.51 -17.56 -3.17
N GLY A 469 3.39 -18.55 -2.98
CA GLY A 469 3.84 -19.48 -4.03
C GLY A 469 4.91 -18.94 -4.98
N PHE A 470 5.42 -17.71 -4.74
CA PHE A 470 6.57 -17.16 -5.45
C PHE A 470 7.88 -17.39 -4.68
N HIS A 471 8.99 -17.50 -5.43
CA HIS A 471 10.33 -17.70 -4.90
C HIS A 471 11.31 -16.67 -5.49
N PHE A 472 11.85 -15.77 -4.66
CA PHE A 472 12.74 -14.70 -5.12
C PHE A 472 14.15 -14.90 -4.58
N GLU A 473 15.11 -15.11 -5.47
CA GLU A 473 16.53 -15.22 -5.10
C GLU A 473 17.12 -13.84 -4.83
N VAL A 474 17.87 -13.73 -3.72
CA VAL A 474 18.47 -12.49 -3.24
C VAL A 474 19.93 -12.79 -2.86
N PRO A 475 20.88 -12.54 -3.77
CA PRO A 475 22.31 -12.83 -3.54
C PRO A 475 22.90 -11.97 -2.42
N ARG A 476 23.87 -12.51 -1.68
CA ARG A 476 24.64 -11.72 -0.70
C ARG A 476 25.56 -10.74 -1.41
N ALA A 477 25.62 -9.50 -0.92
CA ALA A 477 26.41 -8.44 -1.51
C ALA A 477 27.90 -8.81 -1.60
N GLY A 478 28.53 -8.45 -2.72
CA GLY A 478 29.94 -8.77 -2.98
C GLY A 478 30.19 -10.16 -3.58
N LEU A 479 29.15 -10.98 -3.77
CA LEU A 479 29.23 -12.21 -4.56
C LEU A 479 28.69 -11.95 -5.97
N GLU A 480 29.55 -12.09 -6.97
CA GLU A 480 29.11 -12.12 -8.36
C GLU A 480 28.39 -13.45 -8.63
N LEU A 481 27.08 -13.38 -8.93
CA LEU A 481 26.40 -14.50 -9.55
C LEU A 481 27.08 -14.76 -10.90
N VAL A 482 27.68 -15.95 -11.05
CA VAL A 482 28.23 -16.36 -12.34
C VAL A 482 27.05 -16.56 -13.30
N PRO A 483 26.98 -15.83 -14.43
CA PRO A 483 25.91 -16.01 -15.40
C PRO A 483 25.84 -17.48 -15.84
N GLU A 484 24.65 -18.08 -15.79
CA GLU A 484 24.45 -19.48 -16.17
C GLU A 484 24.80 -19.72 -17.64
N VAL A 485 24.53 -18.70 -18.46
CA VAL A 485 24.90 -18.63 -19.88
C VAL A 485 25.56 -17.30 -20.18
N PRO A 486 26.48 -17.26 -21.17
CA PRO A 486 27.07 -16.00 -21.62
C PRO A 486 25.99 -15.02 -22.11
N ALA A 487 26.13 -13.74 -21.80
CA ALA A 487 25.20 -12.69 -22.25
C ALA A 487 24.98 -12.71 -23.77
N SER A 488 26.02 -13.04 -24.55
CA SER A 488 25.93 -13.18 -26.02
C SER A 488 24.93 -14.25 -26.49
N GLU A 489 24.59 -15.23 -25.65
CA GLU A 489 23.54 -16.21 -25.95
C GLU A 489 22.13 -15.67 -25.66
N LEU A 490 22.03 -14.67 -24.78
CA LEU A 490 20.77 -14.02 -24.39
C LEU A 490 20.45 -12.76 -25.21
N GLU A 491 21.46 -12.13 -25.83
CA GLU A 491 21.32 -10.88 -26.61
C GLU A 491 20.22 -10.97 -27.67
N LYS A 492 20.03 -12.14 -28.29
CA LYS A 492 18.98 -12.37 -29.29
C LYS A 492 17.54 -12.20 -28.78
N TYR A 493 17.32 -12.30 -27.46
CA TYR A 493 16.00 -12.13 -26.81
C TYR A 493 15.74 -10.67 -26.41
N VAL A 494 16.78 -9.90 -26.10
CA VAL A 494 16.69 -8.51 -25.60
C VAL A 494 16.00 -7.61 -26.61
N GLY A 495 15.07 -6.76 -26.17
CA GLY A 495 14.40 -5.75 -26.99
C GLY A 495 13.03 -5.35 -26.47
N THR A 496 12.41 -4.36 -27.12
CA THR A 496 11.04 -3.93 -26.81
C THR A 496 10.03 -4.74 -27.62
N PHE A 497 8.95 -5.18 -26.97
CA PHE A 497 7.88 -5.93 -27.61
C PHE A 497 6.51 -5.31 -27.32
N VAL A 498 5.61 -5.40 -28.29
CA VAL A 498 4.24 -4.90 -28.20
C VAL A 498 3.27 -6.07 -28.28
N ARG A 499 2.27 -6.08 -27.39
CA ARG A 499 1.22 -7.09 -27.39
C ARG A 499 0.42 -7.00 -28.68
N ALA A 500 0.21 -8.12 -29.36
CA ALA A 500 -0.51 -8.15 -30.63
C ALA A 500 -1.98 -7.67 -30.50
N GLU A 501 -2.60 -7.92 -29.34
CA GLU A 501 -3.95 -7.48 -29.00
C GLU A 501 -3.89 -6.33 -27.97
N GLY A 502 -3.72 -5.09 -28.44
CA GLY A 502 -3.65 -3.88 -27.59
C GLY A 502 -2.39 -3.05 -27.84
N ASP A 503 -2.06 -2.17 -26.91
CA ASP A 503 -0.91 -1.26 -26.98
C ASP A 503 0.15 -1.52 -25.89
N LYS A 504 -0.06 -2.55 -25.06
CA LYS A 504 0.86 -2.91 -23.97
C LYS A 504 2.25 -3.21 -24.52
N ARG A 505 3.23 -2.46 -24.01
CA ARG A 505 4.66 -2.65 -24.28
C ARG A 505 5.34 -3.30 -23.09
N VAL A 506 6.26 -4.21 -23.37
CA VAL A 506 7.16 -4.82 -22.40
C VAL A 506 8.57 -4.76 -22.95
N GLU A 507 9.55 -4.70 -22.06
CA GLU A 507 10.96 -4.72 -22.42
C GLU A 507 11.59 -6.02 -21.95
N LEU A 508 12.32 -6.70 -22.82
CA LEU A 508 13.23 -7.78 -22.43
C LEU A 508 14.65 -7.23 -22.34
N SER A 509 15.33 -7.42 -21.21
CA SER A 509 16.73 -7.03 -21.00
C SER A 509 17.51 -8.14 -20.32
N ILE A 510 18.84 -8.01 -20.28
CA ILE A 510 19.72 -8.88 -19.49
C ILE A 510 20.07 -8.14 -18.22
N GLU A 511 19.63 -8.63 -17.08
CA GLU A 511 20.01 -8.10 -15.77
C GLU A 511 20.70 -9.21 -14.99
N LYS A 512 21.88 -8.92 -14.43
CA LYS A 512 22.68 -9.87 -13.64
C LYS A 512 22.86 -11.25 -14.30
N GLY A 513 22.98 -11.26 -15.63
CA GLY A 513 23.17 -12.47 -16.43
C GLY A 513 21.90 -13.27 -16.72
N LEU A 514 20.73 -12.78 -16.33
CA LEU A 514 19.43 -13.41 -16.58
C LEU A 514 18.62 -12.63 -17.61
N LEU A 515 17.82 -13.35 -18.39
CA LEU A 515 16.81 -12.72 -19.25
C LEU A 515 15.63 -12.27 -18.39
N THR A 516 15.30 -10.99 -18.44
CA THR A 516 14.21 -10.40 -17.65
C THR A 516 13.19 -9.71 -18.53
N MET A 517 11.94 -9.66 -18.08
CA MET A 517 10.88 -8.83 -18.66
C MET A 517 10.48 -7.73 -17.70
N ASP A 518 10.53 -6.47 -18.14
CA ASP A 518 9.95 -5.32 -17.46
C ASP A 518 8.50 -5.09 -17.95
N ASP A 519 7.55 -5.24 -17.04
CA ASP A 519 6.15 -4.85 -17.18
C ASP A 519 5.82 -3.66 -16.27
N LYS A 520 6.01 -2.45 -16.78
CA LYS A 520 5.71 -1.18 -16.07
C LYS A 520 6.39 -1.08 -14.69
N GLY A 521 7.66 -1.46 -14.60
CA GLY A 521 8.46 -1.45 -13.38
C GLY A 521 8.36 -2.73 -12.56
N LYS A 522 7.66 -3.76 -13.06
CA LYS A 522 7.63 -5.10 -12.46
C LYS A 522 8.53 -6.04 -13.25
N TRP A 523 9.59 -6.49 -12.63
CA TRP A 523 10.60 -7.34 -13.26
C TRP A 523 10.26 -8.81 -13.07
N LEU A 524 10.28 -9.56 -14.16
CA LEU A 524 10.05 -10.99 -14.20
C LEU A 524 11.26 -11.68 -14.83
N ALA A 525 12.05 -12.37 -14.02
CA ALA A 525 13.22 -13.13 -14.49
C ALA A 525 12.79 -14.50 -15.03
N PHE A 526 13.31 -14.87 -16.21
CA PHE A 526 13.13 -16.19 -16.79
C PHE A 526 14.30 -17.09 -16.46
N GLU A 527 14.03 -18.39 -16.43
CA GLU A 527 15.07 -19.40 -16.61
C GLU A 527 15.71 -19.29 -17.99
N THR A 528 16.88 -19.89 -18.15
CA THR A 528 17.53 -19.97 -19.46
C THR A 528 16.59 -20.68 -20.46
N PRO A 529 16.23 -20.05 -21.60
CA PRO A 529 15.37 -20.68 -22.57
C PRO A 529 15.96 -21.98 -23.11
N ASP A 530 15.15 -23.03 -23.20
CA ASP A 530 15.56 -24.33 -23.71
C ASP A 530 15.72 -24.35 -25.25
N ALA A 531 16.00 -25.53 -25.81
CA ALA A 531 16.22 -25.68 -27.26
C ALA A 531 14.97 -25.37 -28.10
N GLU A 532 13.79 -25.47 -27.49
CA GLU A 532 12.49 -25.15 -28.08
C GLU A 532 12.11 -23.67 -27.85
N GLY A 533 12.93 -22.91 -27.12
CA GLY A 533 12.71 -21.50 -26.78
C GLY A 533 11.76 -21.31 -25.60
N HIS A 534 11.46 -22.35 -24.83
CA HIS A 534 10.63 -22.26 -23.64
C HIS A 534 11.46 -21.85 -22.43
N ALA A 535 10.94 -20.91 -21.65
CA ALA A 535 11.56 -20.43 -20.43
C ALA A 535 10.49 -20.20 -19.36
N ALA A 536 10.57 -20.93 -18.25
CA ALA A 536 9.72 -20.68 -17.09
C ALA A 536 10.14 -19.38 -16.38
N LEU A 537 9.24 -18.75 -15.63
CA LEU A 537 9.64 -17.71 -14.69
C LEU A 537 10.34 -18.35 -13.49
N ARG A 538 11.49 -17.81 -13.10
CA ARG A 538 12.21 -18.24 -11.89
C ARG A 538 11.34 -18.16 -10.65
N ALA A 539 10.63 -17.05 -10.54
CA ALA A 539 9.78 -16.80 -9.40
C ALA A 539 8.53 -17.70 -9.34
N ARG A 540 8.13 -18.31 -10.47
CA ARG A 540 6.92 -19.13 -10.56
C ARG A 540 6.95 -20.04 -11.78
N ALA A 541 7.22 -21.32 -11.56
CA ALA A 541 7.44 -22.27 -12.65
C ALA A 541 6.20 -22.56 -13.53
N ASP A 542 4.99 -22.24 -13.08
CA ASP A 542 3.75 -22.36 -13.87
C ASP A 542 3.50 -21.18 -14.83
N PHE A 543 4.34 -20.14 -14.78
CA PHE A 543 4.36 -19.02 -15.71
C PHE A 543 5.63 -19.08 -16.56
N GLY A 544 5.64 -18.43 -17.72
CA GLY A 544 6.83 -18.40 -18.56
C GLY A 544 6.62 -17.74 -19.91
N ALA A 545 7.57 -17.93 -20.80
CA ALA A 545 7.50 -17.49 -22.19
C ALA A 545 8.00 -18.58 -23.14
N THR A 546 7.47 -18.58 -24.35
CA THR A 546 8.02 -19.34 -25.48
C THR A 546 8.44 -18.36 -26.57
N PHE A 547 9.73 -18.32 -26.87
CA PHE A 547 10.36 -17.40 -27.80
C PHE A 547 10.45 -18.02 -29.20
N ALA A 548 9.88 -17.34 -30.20
CA ALA A 548 10.05 -17.74 -31.59
C ALA A 548 11.35 -17.16 -32.13
N THR A 549 12.17 -17.98 -32.78
CA THR A 549 13.44 -17.54 -33.40
C THR A 549 13.31 -17.51 -34.93
N ASP A 550 13.86 -16.50 -35.60
CA ASP A 550 13.90 -16.41 -37.07
C ASP A 550 15.13 -17.11 -37.69
N ALA A 551 15.30 -16.99 -39.01
CA ALA A 551 16.37 -17.64 -39.75
C ALA A 551 17.77 -17.06 -39.43
N GLU A 552 17.82 -15.85 -38.89
CA GLU A 552 18.99 -15.09 -38.51
C GLU A 552 19.35 -15.29 -37.02
N GLY A 553 18.48 -15.98 -36.26
CA GLY A 553 18.70 -16.29 -34.85
C GLY A 553 18.15 -15.23 -33.89
N LEU A 554 17.44 -14.22 -34.38
CA LEU A 554 16.78 -13.19 -33.55
C LEU A 554 15.40 -13.66 -33.12
N VAL A 555 14.88 -13.05 -32.05
CA VAL A 555 13.56 -13.37 -31.51
C VAL A 555 12.53 -12.32 -31.94
N PRO A 556 11.83 -12.47 -33.09
CA PRO A 556 10.84 -11.51 -33.55
C PRO A 556 9.58 -11.45 -32.69
N SER A 557 9.31 -12.47 -31.89
CA SER A 557 8.11 -12.53 -31.06
C SER A 557 8.25 -13.57 -29.96
N PHE A 558 7.45 -13.44 -28.91
CA PHE A 558 7.28 -14.49 -27.91
C PHE A 558 5.82 -14.59 -27.45
N VAL A 559 5.45 -15.74 -26.93
CA VAL A 559 4.17 -15.95 -26.26
C VAL A 559 4.43 -16.03 -24.77
N PHE A 560 3.80 -15.15 -23.99
CA PHE A 560 3.82 -15.24 -22.53
C PHE A 560 2.69 -16.15 -22.05
N HIS A 561 3.02 -17.10 -21.17
CA HIS A 561 2.11 -18.08 -20.58
C HIS A 561 1.82 -17.68 -19.14
N GLY A 562 0.54 -17.50 -18.81
CA GLY A 562 0.10 -17.20 -17.45
C GLY A 562 -1.36 -17.57 -17.21
N SER A 563 -1.83 -17.31 -15.99
CA SER A 563 -3.18 -17.72 -15.54
C SER A 563 -4.34 -17.14 -16.37
N SER A 564 -4.14 -16.00 -17.04
CA SER A 564 -5.13 -15.35 -17.93
C SER A 564 -5.02 -15.77 -19.41
N GLY A 565 -4.31 -16.87 -19.66
CA GLY A 565 -4.05 -17.44 -20.99
C GLY A 565 -2.87 -16.79 -21.72
N ASP A 566 -2.57 -17.36 -22.89
CA ASP A 566 -1.42 -16.98 -23.72
C ASP A 566 -1.54 -15.56 -24.27
N LYS A 567 -0.43 -14.80 -24.25
CA LYS A 567 -0.35 -13.44 -24.80
C LYS A 567 0.80 -13.34 -25.79
N LEU A 568 0.50 -13.04 -27.05
CA LEU A 568 1.51 -12.85 -28.09
C LEU A 568 2.11 -11.44 -28.02
N PHE A 569 3.43 -11.37 -28.00
CA PHE A 569 4.22 -10.16 -28.06
C PHE A 569 5.10 -10.17 -29.31
N THR A 570 5.12 -9.05 -30.03
CA THR A 570 5.86 -8.87 -31.28
C THR A 570 6.91 -7.79 -31.09
N ARG A 571 8.15 -8.06 -31.50
CA ARG A 571 9.27 -7.15 -31.35
C ARG A 571 9.00 -5.84 -32.09
N LEU A 572 9.12 -4.73 -31.37
CA LEU A 572 9.11 -3.40 -31.95
C LEU A 572 10.45 -3.21 -32.66
N ALA A 573 10.43 -2.80 -33.93
CA ALA A 573 11.65 -2.62 -34.70
C ALA A 573 12.58 -1.61 -33.99
N VAL A 574 13.75 -2.09 -33.56
CA VAL A 574 14.82 -1.24 -33.02
C VAL A 574 15.50 -0.56 -34.21
N ALA A 575 15.74 0.76 -34.11
CA ALA A 575 16.66 1.42 -35.02
C ALA A 575 18.03 0.72 -34.89
N PRO A 576 18.68 0.31 -35.98
CA PRO A 576 19.84 -0.58 -35.94
C PRO A 576 20.93 -0.06 -34.99
N ASP A 577 21.60 -0.98 -34.28
CA ASP A 577 22.75 -0.74 -33.38
C ASP A 577 23.63 0.40 -33.88
N THR A 578 23.36 1.60 -33.35
CA THR A 578 24.31 2.69 -33.33
C THR A 578 24.99 2.64 -31.98
N GLU A 579 26.31 2.74 -31.99
CA GLU A 579 27.16 2.95 -30.81
C GLU A 579 26.47 3.94 -29.85
N LEU A 580 26.45 3.62 -28.54
CA LEU A 580 25.85 4.52 -27.55
C LEU A 580 26.60 5.84 -27.54
N PRO A 581 25.90 6.99 -27.50
CA PRO A 581 26.59 8.26 -27.36
C PRO A 581 27.30 8.31 -26.01
N THR A 582 28.44 8.99 -25.99
CA THR A 582 29.08 9.38 -24.75
C THR A 582 28.23 10.40 -24.00
N LEU A 583 28.37 10.47 -22.68
CA LEU A 583 27.71 11.51 -21.87
C LEU A 583 28.05 12.92 -22.38
N ALA A 584 29.29 13.14 -22.85
CA ALA A 584 29.71 14.42 -23.42
C ALA A 584 28.93 14.78 -24.70
N GLU A 585 28.60 13.80 -25.54
CA GLU A 585 27.79 14.02 -26.74
C GLU A 585 26.34 14.35 -26.36
N ILE A 586 25.76 13.67 -25.36
CA ILE A 586 24.42 13.99 -24.86
C ILE A 586 24.38 15.41 -24.27
N LEU A 587 25.36 15.76 -23.44
CA LEU A 587 25.44 17.10 -22.85
C LEU A 587 25.62 18.17 -23.93
N ALA A 588 26.39 17.90 -24.99
CA ALA A 588 26.58 18.84 -26.08
C ALA A 588 25.28 19.15 -26.86
N LEU A 589 24.36 18.18 -26.99
CA LEU A 589 23.03 18.42 -27.60
C LEU A 589 22.23 19.47 -26.82
N ARG A 590 22.46 19.58 -25.52
CA ARG A 590 21.72 20.46 -24.60
C ARG A 590 22.19 21.91 -24.64
N ASP A 591 23.15 22.29 -25.50
CA ASP A 591 23.83 23.59 -25.45
C ASP A 591 24.24 23.93 -24.00
N THR A 592 24.97 22.99 -23.38
CA THR A 592 25.15 22.94 -21.92
C THR A 592 25.69 24.26 -21.39
N ASP A 593 26.63 24.91 -22.07
CA ASP A 593 27.23 26.16 -21.58
C ASP A 593 26.20 27.29 -21.41
N ALA A 594 25.26 27.43 -22.35
CA ALA A 594 24.21 28.45 -22.29
C ALA A 594 23.12 28.07 -21.27
N ARG A 595 22.67 26.81 -21.23
CA ARG A 595 21.68 26.33 -20.24
C ARG A 595 22.24 26.36 -18.83
N ILE A 596 23.49 25.93 -18.63
CA ILE A 596 24.20 25.98 -17.35
C ILE A 596 24.33 27.44 -16.90
N ALA A 597 24.77 28.34 -17.78
CA ALA A 597 24.87 29.76 -17.44
C ALA A 597 23.51 30.36 -17.05
N ALA A 598 22.42 29.95 -17.70
CA ALA A 598 21.06 30.39 -17.37
C ALA A 598 20.56 29.83 -16.03
N VAL A 599 20.79 28.55 -15.74
CA VAL A 599 20.41 27.90 -14.46
C VAL A 599 21.27 28.41 -13.30
N GLN A 600 22.56 28.68 -13.53
CA GLN A 600 23.49 29.21 -12.53
C GLN A 600 23.40 30.73 -12.37
N ALA A 601 22.66 31.43 -13.24
CA ALA A 601 22.41 32.85 -13.06
C ALA A 601 21.64 33.07 -11.75
N ASP A 602 22.18 33.93 -10.88
CA ASP A 602 21.56 34.29 -9.60
C ASP A 602 20.31 35.18 -9.74
N SER A 603 19.77 35.27 -10.96
CA SER A 603 18.51 35.94 -11.25
C SER A 603 17.32 35.01 -11.00
N GLY A 604 16.33 35.48 -10.25
CA GLY A 604 15.14 34.71 -9.98
C GLY A 604 14.28 34.47 -11.22
N THR A 605 13.65 33.31 -11.27
CA THR A 605 12.68 32.93 -12.30
C THR A 605 11.37 32.51 -11.65
N ARG A 606 10.24 32.92 -12.25
CA ARG A 606 8.89 32.51 -11.85
C ARG A 606 8.18 31.84 -13.02
N PHE A 607 7.66 30.65 -12.79
CA PHE A 607 6.73 29.94 -13.66
C PHE A 607 5.33 30.08 -13.08
N SER A 608 4.34 30.40 -13.92
CA SER A 608 2.95 30.53 -13.49
C SER A 608 2.03 29.85 -14.50
N GLY A 609 1.07 29.10 -14.00
CA GLY A 609 0.08 28.43 -14.83
C GLY A 609 -0.95 27.65 -14.02
N GLU A 610 -1.49 26.61 -14.64
CA GLU A 610 -2.60 25.82 -14.12
C GLU A 610 -2.15 24.42 -13.75
N VAL A 611 -2.78 23.85 -12.72
CA VAL A 611 -2.68 22.44 -12.35
C VAL A 611 -4.04 21.78 -12.54
N TRP A 612 -4.05 20.58 -13.11
CA TRP A 612 -5.23 19.75 -13.26
C TRP A 612 -4.95 18.34 -12.74
N ILE A 613 -5.67 17.93 -11.69
CA ILE A 613 -5.63 16.56 -11.18
C ILE A 613 -6.77 15.80 -11.84
N ALA A 614 -6.46 15.16 -12.97
CA ALA A 614 -7.46 14.57 -13.85
C ALA A 614 -8.35 13.57 -13.12
N GLN A 615 -7.79 12.74 -12.22
CA GLN A 615 -8.51 11.68 -11.53
C GLN A 615 -9.31 12.17 -10.32
N ALA A 616 -9.22 13.46 -9.95
CA ALA A 616 -10.05 14.07 -8.92
C ALA A 616 -10.99 15.15 -9.48
N GLY A 617 -10.89 15.49 -10.77
CA GLY A 617 -11.65 16.59 -11.37
C GLY A 617 -11.25 17.98 -10.87
N ILE A 618 -10.14 18.10 -10.13
CA ILE A 618 -9.69 19.36 -9.52
C ILE A 618 -8.87 20.16 -10.52
N ARG A 619 -9.15 21.46 -10.62
CA ARG A 619 -8.26 22.44 -11.24
C ARG A 619 -7.82 23.48 -10.21
N GLY A 620 -6.62 23.99 -10.41
CA GLY A 620 -5.99 24.94 -9.52
C GLY A 620 -4.88 25.70 -10.23
N THR A 621 -4.10 26.46 -9.46
CA THR A 621 -2.97 27.21 -9.98
C THR A 621 -1.65 26.61 -9.49
N VAL A 622 -0.62 26.72 -10.33
CA VAL A 622 0.76 26.37 -9.98
C VAL A 622 1.65 27.58 -10.12
N THR A 623 2.48 27.83 -9.11
CA THR A 623 3.56 28.82 -9.17
C THR A 623 4.86 28.20 -8.71
N ILE A 624 5.87 28.23 -9.57
CA ILE A 624 7.23 27.76 -9.24
C ILE A 624 8.17 28.96 -9.24
N PHE A 625 9.06 29.02 -8.25
CA PHE A 625 10.18 29.95 -8.19
C PHE A 625 11.50 29.19 -8.18
N THR A 626 12.48 29.70 -8.91
CA THR A 626 13.86 29.21 -8.85
C THR A 626 14.83 30.39 -8.74
N GLN A 627 15.95 30.19 -8.06
CA GLN A 627 17.06 31.13 -8.05
C GLN A 627 18.39 30.39 -7.85
N GLY A 628 19.26 30.44 -8.85
CA GLY A 628 20.48 29.62 -8.88
C GLY A 628 20.15 28.13 -8.81
N LYS A 629 21.07 27.34 -8.24
CA LYS A 629 20.95 25.87 -8.13
C LYS A 629 20.41 25.36 -6.80
N GLU A 630 20.26 26.25 -5.82
CA GLU A 630 19.99 25.88 -4.42
C GLU A 630 18.62 26.37 -3.92
N ARG A 631 17.89 27.19 -4.69
CA ARG A 631 16.65 27.80 -4.22
C ARG A 631 15.49 27.44 -5.14
N TYR A 632 14.54 26.70 -4.59
CA TYR A 632 13.32 26.25 -5.28
C TYR A 632 12.11 26.41 -4.36
N ALA A 633 11.01 26.88 -4.93
CA ALA A 633 9.71 26.86 -4.28
C ALA A 633 8.65 26.48 -5.30
N ASN A 634 7.73 25.59 -4.92
CA ASN A 634 6.58 25.19 -5.72
C ASN A 634 5.32 25.33 -4.86
N HIS A 635 4.33 26.02 -5.41
CA HIS A 635 3.06 26.31 -4.77
C HIS A 635 1.93 25.83 -5.66
N LEU A 636 1.15 24.88 -5.17
CA LEU A 636 -0.06 24.37 -5.79
C LEU A 636 -1.26 24.83 -4.98
N ASP A 637 -2.18 25.57 -5.59
CA ASP A 637 -3.41 26.04 -4.95
C ASP A 637 -4.63 25.43 -5.65
N PHE A 638 -5.39 24.62 -4.91
CA PHE A 638 -6.59 23.92 -5.38
C PHE A 638 -7.88 24.60 -4.89
N GLY A 639 -7.81 25.86 -4.47
CA GLY A 639 -8.93 26.64 -3.97
C GLY A 639 -9.49 26.06 -2.67
N GLN A 640 -10.78 25.72 -2.67
CA GLN A 640 -11.45 25.16 -1.49
C GLN A 640 -10.91 23.77 -1.08
N PHE A 641 -10.21 23.08 -1.96
CA PHE A 641 -9.60 21.76 -1.69
C PHE A 641 -8.20 21.85 -1.07
N GLY A 642 -7.76 23.07 -0.73
CA GLY A 642 -6.51 23.31 -0.04
C GLY A 642 -5.34 23.62 -0.97
N ARG A 643 -4.13 23.50 -0.44
CA ARG A 643 -2.88 23.80 -1.14
C ARG A 643 -1.77 22.82 -0.77
N ALA A 644 -0.77 22.74 -1.62
CA ALA A 644 0.48 22.03 -1.38
C ALA A 644 1.68 22.91 -1.75
N ASP A 645 2.56 23.13 -0.79
CA ASP A 645 3.77 23.92 -0.94
C ASP A 645 4.99 23.02 -0.70
N MET A 646 6.03 23.19 -1.51
CA MET A 646 7.34 22.57 -1.33
C MET A 646 8.40 23.63 -1.53
N VAL A 647 9.30 23.79 -0.57
CA VAL A 647 10.35 24.80 -0.61
C VAL A 647 11.68 24.14 -0.24
N ALA A 648 12.69 24.30 -1.08
CA ALA A 648 14.06 23.84 -0.83
C ALA A 648 15.03 25.02 -0.95
N ARG A 649 15.92 25.13 0.04
CA ARG A 649 16.97 26.16 0.10
C ARG A 649 18.27 25.57 0.64
N GLY A 650 19.22 25.30 -0.26
CA GLY A 650 20.53 24.75 0.08
C GLY A 650 20.40 23.37 0.73
N THR A 651 20.64 23.29 2.03
CA THR A 651 20.54 22.05 2.82
C THR A 651 19.26 21.95 3.64
N GLU A 652 18.30 22.84 3.41
CA GLU A 652 17.02 22.88 4.12
C GLU A 652 15.88 22.67 3.13
N ALA A 653 14.84 21.96 3.53
CA ALA A 653 13.60 21.87 2.77
C ALA A 653 12.40 21.74 3.71
N TRP A 654 11.27 22.24 3.26
CA TRP A 654 10.01 22.26 3.99
C TRP A 654 8.88 21.94 3.03
N SER A 655 7.87 21.27 3.55
CA SER A 655 6.62 21.09 2.85
C SER A 655 5.46 21.59 3.70
N TYR A 656 4.39 22.01 3.03
CA TYR A 656 3.11 22.19 3.66
C TYR A 656 2.06 21.57 2.77
N ASN A 657 1.15 20.81 3.35
CA ASN A 657 0.00 20.31 2.62
C ASN A 657 -1.23 20.47 3.51
N SER A 658 -2.34 20.96 2.95
CA SER A 658 -3.62 21.01 3.68
C SER A 658 -4.07 19.67 4.27
N MET A 659 -3.53 18.55 3.76
CA MET A 659 -3.75 17.20 4.30
C MET A 659 -2.90 16.87 5.53
N ARG A 660 -1.60 17.23 5.54
CA ARG A 660 -0.62 16.78 6.54
C ARG A 660 -0.10 17.89 7.46
N GLY A 661 -0.43 19.14 7.17
CA GLY A 661 0.16 20.29 7.82
C GLY A 661 1.55 20.62 7.31
N PHE A 662 2.33 21.30 8.16
CA PHE A 662 3.70 21.71 7.87
C PHE A 662 4.69 20.62 8.28
N ASP A 663 5.72 20.42 7.47
CA ASP A 663 6.81 19.48 7.77
C ASP A 663 8.19 20.04 7.35
N ALA A 664 9.20 19.77 8.16
CA ALA A 664 10.60 20.09 7.90
C ALA A 664 11.33 18.82 7.46
N LEU A 665 11.59 18.72 6.15
CA LEU A 665 12.07 17.50 5.51
C LEU A 665 13.53 17.20 5.88
N LYS A 666 13.83 15.92 6.09
CA LYS A 666 15.17 15.43 6.47
C LYS A 666 15.58 14.24 5.62
N GLY A 667 16.86 13.87 5.69
CA GLY A 667 17.39 12.66 5.06
C GLY A 667 17.05 12.53 3.57
N ALA A 668 16.41 11.42 3.21
CA ALA A 668 16.06 11.12 1.82
C ALA A 668 14.99 12.08 1.26
N GLU A 669 14.04 12.55 2.07
CA GLU A 669 12.99 13.49 1.62
C GLU A 669 13.56 14.87 1.31
N LEU A 670 14.48 15.37 2.15
CA LEU A 670 15.24 16.59 1.85
C LEU A 670 16.00 16.45 0.53
N THR A 671 16.69 15.31 0.37
CA THR A 671 17.50 15.06 -0.82
C THR A 671 16.63 15.01 -2.07
N GLN A 672 15.45 14.38 -1.99
CA GLN A 672 14.46 14.37 -3.07
C GLN A 672 13.92 15.76 -3.38
N ALA A 673 13.56 16.56 -2.37
CA ALA A 673 13.03 17.92 -2.57
C ALA A 673 14.03 18.83 -3.30
N ILE A 674 15.33 18.67 -3.04
CA ILE A 674 16.39 19.37 -3.79
C ILE A 674 16.41 18.92 -5.26
N LEU A 675 16.17 17.65 -5.53
CA LEU A 675 16.12 17.10 -6.89
C LEU A 675 14.81 17.39 -7.65
N ASP A 676 13.82 18.01 -7.01
CA ASP A 676 12.62 18.54 -7.68
C ASP A 676 12.89 19.92 -8.32
N HIS A 677 14.04 20.54 -7.99
CA HIS A 677 14.50 21.76 -8.65
C HIS A 677 14.59 21.53 -10.17
N PRO A 678 14.02 22.40 -11.03
CA PRO A 678 14.07 22.25 -12.49
C PRO A 678 15.49 22.09 -13.07
N GLY A 679 16.50 22.62 -12.37
CA GLY A 679 17.91 22.42 -12.68
C GLY A 679 18.41 20.97 -12.61
N ALA A 680 17.77 20.08 -11.82
CA ALA A 680 18.07 18.64 -11.83
C ALA A 680 17.59 17.93 -13.11
N VAL A 681 16.74 18.61 -13.90
CA VAL A 681 16.23 18.15 -15.20
C VAL A 681 16.99 18.86 -16.33
N GLU A 682 17.09 20.19 -16.28
CA GLU A 682 17.60 21.03 -17.37
C GLU A 682 19.06 21.49 -17.22
N GLY A 683 19.62 21.45 -15.99
CA GLY A 683 20.96 21.92 -15.68
C GLY A 683 22.07 20.88 -15.90
N ASP A 684 23.22 21.13 -15.27
CA ASP A 684 24.34 20.16 -15.21
C ASP A 684 24.02 19.06 -14.20
N TRP A 685 23.82 17.84 -14.69
CA TRP A 685 23.49 16.71 -13.83
C TRP A 685 24.60 16.39 -12.81
N ALA A 686 25.87 16.73 -13.08
CA ALA A 686 26.96 16.52 -12.13
C ALA A 686 26.85 17.39 -10.86
N ASP A 687 26.04 18.46 -10.88
CA ASP A 687 25.74 19.25 -9.68
C ASP A 687 24.74 18.54 -8.75
N TYR A 688 23.99 17.55 -9.25
CA TYR A 688 22.86 16.95 -8.55
C TYR A 688 23.01 15.44 -8.31
N PHE A 689 23.81 14.74 -9.10
CA PHE A 689 23.92 13.28 -9.09
C PHE A 689 25.38 12.82 -8.93
N ASP A 690 25.56 11.71 -8.22
CA ASP A 690 26.87 11.11 -7.93
C ASP A 690 27.36 10.23 -9.10
N SER A 691 26.42 9.62 -9.83
CA SER A 691 26.71 8.78 -11.00
C SER A 691 25.73 9.05 -12.13
N ILE A 692 26.22 8.98 -13.37
CA ILE A 692 25.44 9.17 -14.60
C ILE A 692 25.91 8.14 -15.63
N GLU A 693 24.99 7.29 -16.07
CA GLU A 693 25.27 6.17 -16.98
C GLU A 693 24.36 6.25 -18.22
N VAL A 694 24.94 6.21 -19.41
CA VAL A 694 24.17 6.04 -20.66
C VAL A 694 23.88 4.57 -20.85
N VAL A 695 22.61 4.20 -20.72
CA VAL A 695 22.19 2.79 -20.68
C VAL A 695 21.94 2.24 -22.08
N ARG A 696 21.16 2.96 -22.90
CA ARG A 696 20.73 2.49 -24.23
C ARG A 696 20.18 3.60 -25.11
N ASN A 697 20.07 3.31 -26.41
CA ASN A 697 19.23 4.08 -27.34
C ASN A 697 17.81 3.48 -27.36
N ASP A 698 16.78 4.32 -27.44
CA ASP A 698 15.38 3.90 -27.46
C ASP A 698 14.56 4.80 -28.41
N THR A 699 13.27 4.54 -28.53
CA THR A 699 12.31 5.39 -29.24
C THR A 699 11.13 5.72 -28.35
N LEU A 700 10.91 7.00 -28.10
CA LEU A 700 9.78 7.51 -27.34
C LEU A 700 8.80 8.24 -28.28
N ASP A 701 7.57 7.72 -28.38
CA ASP A 701 6.52 8.27 -29.26
C ASP A 701 6.97 8.49 -30.71
N GLY A 702 7.80 7.58 -31.21
CA GLY A 702 8.37 7.63 -32.56
C GLY A 702 9.60 8.53 -32.71
N ARG A 703 10.08 9.17 -31.63
CA ARG A 703 11.29 10.00 -31.61
C ARG A 703 12.48 9.22 -31.06
N PRO A 704 13.67 9.31 -31.67
CA PRO A 704 14.87 8.70 -31.13
C PRO A 704 15.26 9.37 -29.81
N VAL A 705 15.59 8.57 -28.80
CA VAL A 705 16.00 9.07 -27.48
C VAL A 705 17.17 8.27 -26.92
N HIS A 706 17.93 8.90 -26.03
CA HIS A 706 18.97 8.26 -25.23
C HIS A 706 18.47 8.04 -23.81
N VAL A 707 18.61 6.83 -23.30
CA VAL A 707 18.21 6.47 -21.94
C VAL A 707 19.41 6.61 -21.01
N VAL A 708 19.28 7.44 -19.99
CA VAL A 708 20.32 7.75 -19.02
C VAL A 708 19.84 7.38 -17.62
N ARG A 709 20.65 6.65 -16.85
CA ARG A 709 20.43 6.35 -15.44
C ARG A 709 21.25 7.33 -14.59
N LEU A 710 20.63 7.88 -13.55
CA LEU A 710 21.24 8.83 -12.64
C LEU A 710 21.05 8.34 -11.21
N GLU A 711 22.11 8.43 -10.40
CA GLU A 711 22.09 7.97 -9.02
C GLU A 711 22.56 9.06 -8.07
N ARG A 712 21.98 9.04 -6.88
CA ARG A 712 22.39 9.89 -5.76
C ARG A 712 22.33 9.07 -4.49
N GLU A 713 23.35 9.19 -3.65
CA GLU A 713 23.43 8.48 -2.39
C GLU A 713 22.15 8.68 -1.55
N GLY A 714 21.62 7.57 -1.02
CA GLY A 714 20.40 7.57 -0.20
C GLY A 714 19.08 7.65 -0.97
N LEU A 715 19.09 7.66 -2.31
CA LEU A 715 17.89 7.67 -3.15
C LEU A 715 17.85 6.53 -4.16
N PRO A 716 16.65 6.01 -4.51
CA PRO A 716 16.47 5.14 -5.67
C PRO A 716 16.94 5.83 -6.97
N SER A 717 17.46 5.05 -7.91
CA SER A 717 17.93 5.57 -9.18
C SER A 717 16.81 6.21 -10.01
N ARG A 718 17.17 7.24 -10.77
CA ARG A 718 16.28 7.91 -11.74
C ARG A 718 16.66 7.48 -13.14
N THR A 719 15.68 7.37 -14.03
CA THR A 719 15.91 7.06 -15.46
C THR A 719 15.31 8.15 -16.33
N TYR A 720 16.14 8.77 -17.18
CA TYR A 720 15.76 9.86 -18.09
C TYR A 720 15.75 9.36 -19.53
N TRP A 721 14.74 9.76 -20.30
CA TRP A 721 14.68 9.60 -21.75
C TRP A 721 14.95 10.96 -22.40
N ILE A 722 16.11 11.07 -23.04
CA ILE A 722 16.65 12.31 -23.57
C ILE A 722 16.42 12.37 -25.07
N ASP A 723 15.83 13.45 -25.58
CA ASP A 723 15.68 13.67 -27.02
C ASP A 723 17.04 13.65 -27.73
N ALA A 724 17.19 12.77 -28.72
CA ALA A 724 18.45 12.65 -29.47
C ALA A 724 18.71 13.84 -30.40
N GLU A 725 17.73 14.72 -30.62
CA GLU A 725 17.88 15.93 -31.45
C GLU A 725 18.25 17.16 -30.62
N HIS A 726 17.51 17.45 -29.53
CA HIS A 726 17.67 18.68 -28.75
C HIS A 726 18.25 18.46 -27.35
N GLY A 727 18.44 17.21 -26.92
CA GLY A 727 18.92 16.88 -25.59
C GLY A 727 17.90 17.12 -24.46
N ASP A 728 16.66 17.46 -24.78
CA ASP A 728 15.60 17.74 -23.80
C ASP A 728 15.19 16.45 -23.06
N VAL A 729 14.93 16.51 -21.75
CA VAL A 729 14.42 15.35 -20.99
C VAL A 729 12.93 15.21 -21.32
N LEU A 730 12.55 14.22 -22.12
CA LEU A 730 11.16 14.01 -22.51
C LEU A 730 10.36 13.20 -21.48
N ARG A 731 11.05 12.29 -20.77
CA ARG A 731 10.44 11.47 -19.71
C ARG A 731 11.45 11.17 -18.60
N LEU A 732 10.94 11.10 -17.38
CA LEU A 732 11.64 10.72 -16.16
C LEU A 732 10.84 9.62 -15.45
N LYS A 733 11.50 8.54 -15.03
CA LYS A 733 10.94 7.57 -14.09
C LYS A 733 11.76 7.54 -12.80
N GLN A 734 11.06 7.57 -11.67
CA GLN A 734 11.66 7.56 -10.34
C GLN A 734 10.76 6.87 -9.32
N ILE A 735 11.29 6.62 -8.13
CA ILE A 735 10.51 6.27 -6.94
C ILE A 735 10.45 7.51 -6.05
N ALA A 736 9.26 8.08 -5.87
CA ALA A 736 9.03 9.15 -4.92
C ALA A 736 8.95 8.59 -3.49
N ILE A 737 9.60 9.29 -2.58
CA ILE A 737 9.62 9.06 -1.14
C ILE A 737 8.59 10.01 -0.52
N GLU A 738 7.60 9.45 0.16
CA GLU A 738 6.57 10.19 0.91
C GLU A 738 6.41 9.53 2.29
N GLY A 739 7.19 9.98 3.28
CA GLY A 739 7.32 9.33 4.58
C GLY A 739 7.78 7.86 4.43
N PRO A 740 7.07 6.88 5.00
CA PRO A 740 7.40 5.46 4.82
C PRO A 740 7.01 4.92 3.44
N VAL A 741 6.19 5.63 2.68
CA VAL A 741 5.67 5.15 1.39
C VAL A 741 6.69 5.38 0.28
N ARG A 742 6.78 4.43 -0.65
CA ARG A 742 7.58 4.51 -1.87
C ARG A 742 6.65 4.35 -3.07
N VAL A 743 6.56 5.37 -3.91
CA VAL A 743 5.60 5.42 -5.02
C VAL A 743 6.34 5.53 -6.35
N PRO A 744 6.15 4.62 -7.31
CA PRO A 744 6.70 4.79 -8.64
C PRO A 744 6.00 5.95 -9.37
N VAL A 745 6.78 6.92 -9.85
CA VAL A 745 6.29 8.09 -10.56
C VAL A 745 6.92 8.15 -11.94
N THR A 746 6.08 8.35 -12.96
CA THR A 746 6.51 8.72 -14.31
C THR A 746 6.18 10.19 -14.54
N ILE A 747 7.15 10.97 -15.00
CA ILE A 747 6.98 12.37 -15.36
C ILE A 747 7.28 12.51 -16.85
N THR A 748 6.36 13.09 -17.61
CA THR A 748 6.52 13.39 -19.04
C THR A 748 6.53 14.89 -19.24
N TYR A 749 7.48 15.37 -20.04
CA TYR A 749 7.67 16.78 -20.34
C TYR A 749 7.34 17.06 -21.81
N SER A 750 6.68 18.19 -22.07
CA SER A 750 6.18 18.53 -23.41
C SER A 750 6.18 20.04 -23.64
N ASP A 751 5.92 20.43 -24.90
CA ASP A 751 5.76 21.82 -25.34
C ASP A 751 6.92 22.74 -24.95
N PHE A 752 8.15 22.29 -25.19
CA PHE A 752 9.37 23.03 -24.86
C PHE A 752 9.44 24.38 -25.58
N GLN A 753 9.72 25.44 -24.82
CA GLN A 753 9.91 26.80 -25.30
C GLN A 753 11.20 27.40 -24.76
N GLU A 754 11.78 28.35 -25.50
CA GLU A 754 13.07 28.94 -25.18
C GLU A 754 12.90 30.27 -24.41
N PHE A 755 13.47 30.37 -23.21
CA PHE A 755 13.46 31.56 -22.37
C PHE A 755 14.88 31.84 -21.86
N ASP A 756 15.46 32.98 -22.24
CA ASP A 756 16.82 33.40 -21.85
C ASP A 756 17.90 32.31 -22.04
N GLY A 757 17.78 31.52 -23.10
CA GLY A 757 18.72 30.42 -23.43
C GLY A 757 18.41 29.09 -22.76
N LEU A 758 17.36 29.01 -21.93
CA LEU A 758 16.86 27.77 -21.34
C LEU A 758 15.68 27.23 -22.15
N ARG A 759 15.72 25.94 -22.50
CA ARG A 759 14.54 25.24 -23.05
C ARG A 759 13.71 24.70 -21.90
N VAL A 760 12.56 25.31 -21.68
CA VAL A 760 11.66 25.03 -20.56
C VAL A 760 10.47 24.21 -21.06
N PRO A 761 10.12 23.08 -20.41
CA PRO A 761 8.88 22.38 -20.71
C PRO A 761 7.68 23.18 -20.22
N MET A 762 6.73 23.45 -21.10
CA MET A 762 5.50 24.18 -20.76
C MET A 762 4.38 23.25 -20.30
N GLY A 763 4.47 21.96 -20.60
CA GLY A 763 3.57 20.92 -20.08
C GLY A 763 4.35 19.87 -19.29
N ILE A 764 3.91 19.59 -18.07
CA ILE A 764 4.44 18.52 -17.21
C ILE A 764 3.28 17.60 -16.82
N GLU A 765 3.40 16.31 -17.12
CA GLU A 765 2.44 15.30 -16.73
C GLU A 765 3.10 14.33 -15.74
N LEU A 766 2.53 14.19 -14.55
CA LEU A 766 2.98 13.27 -13.52
C LEU A 766 1.96 12.14 -13.39
N GLU A 767 2.41 10.90 -13.44
CA GLU A 767 1.59 9.71 -13.32
C GLU A 767 2.12 8.77 -12.24
N ASN A 768 1.23 8.28 -11.38
CA ASN A 768 1.53 7.15 -10.49
C ASN A 768 0.27 6.30 -10.21
N PRO A 769 0.43 5.04 -9.80
CA PRO A 769 -0.70 4.14 -9.57
C PRO A 769 -1.62 4.53 -8.41
N MET A 770 -1.18 5.38 -7.48
CA MET A 770 -1.95 5.71 -6.26
C MET A 770 -2.88 6.91 -6.43
N SER A 771 -2.36 8.02 -6.96
CA SER A 771 -3.12 9.26 -7.15
C SER A 771 -3.55 9.51 -8.60
N GLY A 772 -2.99 8.77 -9.56
CA GLY A 772 -3.29 8.90 -10.98
C GLY A 772 -2.38 9.91 -11.66
N ARG A 773 -2.99 10.82 -12.42
CA ARG A 773 -2.38 11.77 -13.36
C ARG A 773 -2.63 13.22 -12.91
N MET A 774 -1.55 13.96 -12.79
CA MET A 774 -1.55 15.41 -12.56
C MET A 774 -0.88 16.10 -13.74
N VAL A 775 -1.52 17.13 -14.29
CA VAL A 775 -1.00 17.90 -15.41
C VAL A 775 -0.75 19.33 -14.94
N LEU A 776 0.48 19.80 -15.13
CA LEU A 776 0.86 21.20 -14.97
C LEU A 776 0.99 21.81 -16.37
N THR A 777 0.38 22.97 -16.58
CA THR A 777 0.51 23.73 -17.83
C THR A 777 0.93 25.15 -17.49
N PHE A 778 2.16 25.51 -17.84
CA PHE A 778 2.66 26.86 -17.64
C PHE A 778 2.13 27.79 -18.72
N GLU A 779 1.66 28.95 -18.31
CA GLU A 779 1.17 29.99 -19.21
C GLU A 779 2.21 31.09 -19.40
N SER A 780 3.09 31.27 -18.42
CA SER A 780 4.16 32.29 -18.47
C SER A 780 5.39 31.88 -17.67
N VAL A 781 6.54 32.31 -18.16
CA VAL A 781 7.84 32.24 -17.49
C VAL A 781 8.42 33.65 -17.44
N THR A 782 8.79 34.12 -16.26
CA THR A 782 9.40 35.44 -16.06
C THR A 782 10.73 35.30 -15.34
N SER A 783 11.81 35.62 -16.02
CA SER A 783 13.19 35.62 -15.55
C SER A 783 13.65 37.03 -15.14
N GLY A 784 14.85 37.13 -14.55
CA GLY A 784 15.44 38.42 -14.19
C GLY A 784 14.82 39.06 -12.95
N LEU A 785 14.16 38.27 -12.10
CA LEU A 785 13.48 38.76 -10.90
C LEU A 785 14.45 38.92 -9.73
N GLU A 786 14.27 39.98 -8.94
CA GLU A 786 14.83 40.08 -7.60
C GLU A 786 13.87 39.37 -6.63
N LEU A 787 14.18 38.14 -6.25
CA LEU A 787 13.39 37.34 -5.29
C LEU A 787 13.98 37.48 -3.89
N GLY A 788 13.11 37.71 -2.90
CA GLY A 788 13.51 37.74 -1.49
C GLY A 788 13.66 36.34 -0.90
N ASP A 789 14.37 36.23 0.23
CA ASP A 789 14.55 34.96 0.94
C ASP A 789 13.22 34.38 1.49
N ASP A 790 12.19 35.22 1.63
CA ASP A 790 10.83 34.85 2.04
C ASP A 790 10.12 33.95 1.03
N VAL A 791 10.47 34.06 -0.26
CA VAL A 791 9.96 33.16 -1.32
C VAL A 791 10.48 31.73 -1.10
N PHE A 792 11.68 31.60 -0.56
CA PHE A 792 12.38 30.33 -0.35
C PHE A 792 12.43 29.93 1.13
N THR A 793 11.42 30.35 1.90
CA THR A 793 11.24 29.93 3.28
C THR A 793 9.77 29.59 3.50
N LEU A 794 9.50 28.44 4.10
CA LEU A 794 8.17 28.08 4.57
C LEU A 794 8.19 28.12 6.09
N VAL A 795 7.20 28.76 6.70
CA VAL A 795 7.07 28.87 8.14
C VAL A 795 5.82 28.10 8.57
N ASP A 796 5.95 27.31 9.63
CA ASP A 796 4.81 26.65 10.26
C ASP A 796 3.73 27.70 10.61
N PRO A 797 2.55 27.64 9.97
CA PRO A 797 1.48 28.58 10.24
C PRO A 797 0.97 28.49 11.69
N ASP A 798 1.05 27.30 12.30
CA ASP A 798 0.53 27.01 13.64
C ASP A 798 1.52 27.43 14.74
N ALA A 799 2.82 27.58 14.43
CA ALA A 799 3.84 28.11 15.35
C ALA A 799 3.59 29.58 15.75
N SER A 800 2.73 30.30 15.04
CA SER A 800 2.41 31.71 15.33
C SER A 800 1.36 31.90 16.43
N GLU A 801 0.56 30.88 16.75
CA GLU A 801 -0.45 30.92 17.82
C GLU A 801 0.10 30.50 19.20
N ALA A 802 1.33 29.96 19.26
CA ALA A 802 1.98 29.51 20.48
C ALA A 802 2.89 30.56 21.17
N ARG A 803 2.69 31.87 20.93
CA ARG A 803 3.44 32.96 21.59
C ARG A 803 2.60 33.87 22.48
#